data_AF-A0A8H3QW86-F1
#
_entry.id   AF-A0A8H3QW86-F1
#
_cell.length_a   1.000
_cell.length_b   1.000
_cell.length_c   1.000
_cell.angle_alpha   90.00
_cell.angle_beta   90.00
_cell.angle_gamma   90.00
#
_symmetry.space_group_name_H-M   'P 1'
#
loop_
_entity.id
_entity.type
_entity.pdbx_description
1 polymer ?
#
loop_
_entity_poly.entity_id
_entity_poly.type
_entity_poly.pdbx_seq_one_letter_code
_entity_poly.pdbx_strand_id
1 'polypeptide(L)'
;MSQSVFKDAPAPCGVKASDIGAYFYKICDDTVRPRQFLGADNADGIEAILSEREGHSVHEIIDGDEPLRPIIDFDLSQEVLDTIEPKLTRKEIGNLLYRAFIETCHEIFPEWNDKTLTIASSSDAKKMSLHISTTGMRLPNIAKVSVFTELFCEKLPVGLQKKGIIDNIANVGPSKSFSLRMLGSPKIDKETGSHKRVKKVMYPKDGFIFDFMIRPPNNESEVVDSPLLKVPETEVKRSNDTVPKVSTNGEATQADFDFVESLLEENYIEGYTLSFPSENIPDLFPLTRNSPSQCPLCDRGHTSDNAYIIRKNKSFRFYCHRANHERKPGTRNSSKKLTINETALDREKKLPSPVKLEQSRISNPKDRFVWWDLIRMCTTGKKFSRTEVYEAIQSTVAYIQKKIPIWILKHKDSENGLYFDMGAELKLAKFEIKIIEYGGESVKLKTLIDQAVIKGLIIYEDYDFLPYPISVSQPDSDFFNLFLGFLAKLATKKPEKKPRTILVLKSTLQQCGKNIITDFIGDKVLGEHLHYAGSDLEKMLGRFNSIIQAQKLIVMNETGMSSGEWHRFNGHLKSLITEGKVSIECKDLETKRLKDFAGYMVTSNQDAPLKIDIGDSRIVCFDVSARCRGNMAYFNRLGEILDHPDAPGVVMKYLLTCDLSNWNPQEIPATKMKSDIMRDQLPNPIDL
;
A
#
# COMPACT_ATOMS: atom_id res chain seq x y z
N MET A 1 -45.32 4.77 -60.14
CA MET A 1 -45.26 3.38 -59.64
C MET A 1 -43.80 3.13 -59.33
N SER A 2 -43.32 2.84 -58.13
CA SER A 2 -43.90 2.26 -56.91
C SER A 2 -43.24 2.91 -55.68
N GLN A 3 -44.04 3.15 -54.64
CA GLN A 3 -43.58 3.48 -53.29
C GLN A 3 -42.86 2.28 -52.65
N SER A 4 -41.79 2.54 -51.90
CA SER A 4 -41.43 1.71 -50.74
C SER A 4 -40.74 2.57 -49.67
N VAL A 5 -41.58 3.11 -48.78
CA VAL A 5 -41.39 3.29 -47.33
C VAL A 5 -40.01 3.76 -46.84
N PHE A 6 -39.81 5.08 -46.75
CA PHE A 6 -39.10 5.70 -45.62
C PHE A 6 -40.12 6.60 -44.92
N LYS A 7 -40.82 6.05 -43.94
CA LYS A 7 -41.62 6.81 -42.98
C LYS A 7 -40.93 6.75 -41.63
N ASP A 8 -40.70 7.95 -41.10
CA ASP A 8 -40.54 8.27 -39.68
C ASP A 8 -39.29 7.72 -38.96
N ALA A 9 -38.12 8.25 -39.30
CA ALA A 9 -37.06 8.39 -38.31
C ALA A 9 -37.26 9.73 -37.56
N PRO A 10 -37.44 9.74 -36.22
CA PRO A 10 -37.59 10.98 -35.49
C PRO A 10 -36.30 11.80 -35.57
N ALA A 11 -36.42 13.12 -35.77
CA ALA A 11 -35.29 14.04 -35.71
C ALA A 11 -34.57 13.90 -34.34
N PRO A 12 -33.22 13.94 -34.28
CA PRO A 12 -32.45 13.83 -33.04
C PRO A 12 -32.71 15.01 -32.10
N CYS A 13 -33.74 14.90 -31.28
CA CYS A 13 -34.04 15.87 -30.26
C CYS A 13 -33.07 15.69 -29.09
N GLY A 14 -32.35 16.76 -28.70
CA GLY A 14 -31.36 16.70 -27.62
C GLY A 14 -31.98 16.16 -26.32
N VAL A 15 -31.44 15.04 -25.83
CA VAL A 15 -31.97 14.32 -24.67
C VAL A 15 -31.22 14.71 -23.39
N LYS A 16 -31.79 14.50 -22.20
CA LYS A 16 -31.04 14.67 -20.94
C LYS A 16 -29.98 13.57 -20.86
N ALA A 17 -28.87 13.82 -20.16
CA ALA A 17 -27.79 12.83 -19.99
C ALA A 17 -28.26 11.49 -19.37
N SER A 18 -29.39 11.47 -18.66
CA SER A 18 -30.02 10.26 -18.12
C SER A 18 -30.64 9.36 -19.20
N ASP A 19 -30.98 9.93 -20.34
CA ASP A 19 -31.84 9.31 -21.34
C ASP A 19 -31.02 8.69 -22.49
N ILE A 20 -29.73 9.02 -22.58
CA ILE A 20 -28.81 8.40 -23.56
C ILE A 20 -28.32 7.00 -23.15
N GLY A 21 -28.60 6.57 -21.92
CA GLY A 21 -28.14 5.29 -21.38
C GLY A 21 -28.70 4.07 -22.14
N ALA A 22 -29.82 4.25 -22.84
CA ALA A 22 -30.47 3.24 -23.66
C ALA A 22 -29.82 3.04 -25.03
N TYR A 23 -29.02 4.00 -25.51
CA TYR A 23 -28.40 3.94 -26.83
C TYR A 23 -27.03 3.28 -26.77
N PHE A 24 -26.71 2.49 -27.80
CA PHE A 24 -25.44 1.78 -27.89
C PHE A 24 -24.26 2.73 -28.14
N TYR A 25 -24.45 3.76 -28.97
CA TYR A 25 -23.48 4.81 -29.26
C TYR A 25 -23.91 6.12 -28.63
N LYS A 26 -23.02 6.72 -27.82
CA LYS A 26 -23.30 7.94 -27.05
C LYS A 26 -22.38 9.06 -27.52
N ILE A 27 -22.98 10.21 -27.77
CA ILE A 27 -22.28 11.37 -28.34
C ILE A 27 -22.63 12.61 -27.51
N CYS A 28 -21.63 13.42 -27.19
CA CYS A 28 -21.87 14.76 -26.62
C CYS A 28 -21.45 15.87 -27.57
N ASP A 29 -22.31 16.89 -27.64
CA ASP A 29 -22.05 18.14 -28.33
C ASP A 29 -21.67 19.23 -27.32
N ASP A 30 -20.40 19.62 -27.36
CA ASP A 30 -19.80 20.61 -26.46
C ASP A 30 -19.98 22.06 -26.94
N THR A 31 -20.60 22.26 -28.10
CA THR A 31 -20.81 23.58 -28.74
C THR A 31 -21.91 24.39 -28.06
N VAL A 32 -22.97 23.70 -27.63
CA VAL A 32 -24.19 24.29 -27.09
C VAL A 32 -24.21 24.20 -25.57
N ARG A 33 -24.81 25.20 -24.89
CA ARG A 33 -24.97 25.22 -23.43
C ARG A 33 -26.44 25.27 -23.01
N PRO A 34 -26.92 24.38 -22.12
CA PRO A 34 -26.19 23.24 -21.55
C PRO A 34 -25.77 22.21 -22.63
N ARG A 35 -24.69 21.45 -22.35
CA ARG A 35 -24.19 20.40 -23.25
C ARG A 35 -25.33 19.49 -23.69
N GLN A 36 -25.41 19.20 -24.98
CA GLN A 36 -26.40 18.29 -25.51
C GLN A 36 -25.82 16.88 -25.62
N PHE A 37 -26.65 15.90 -25.30
CA PHE A 37 -26.33 14.48 -25.39
C PHE A 37 -27.21 13.84 -26.45
N LEU A 38 -26.59 13.04 -27.31
CA LEU A 38 -27.19 12.38 -28.46
C LEU A 38 -26.86 10.89 -28.38
N GLY A 39 -27.75 10.06 -28.91
CA GLY A 39 -27.58 8.61 -28.92
C GLY A 39 -27.99 8.02 -30.27
N ALA A 40 -27.32 6.94 -30.67
CA ALA A 40 -27.64 6.15 -31.85
C ALA A 40 -27.41 4.67 -31.58
N ASP A 41 -28.12 3.80 -32.30
CA ASP A 41 -27.98 2.34 -32.16
C ASP A 41 -27.36 1.67 -33.41
N ASN A 42 -27.12 2.44 -34.47
CA ASN A 42 -26.56 1.95 -35.72
C ASN A 42 -25.73 3.02 -36.44
N ALA A 43 -25.04 2.63 -37.50
CA ALA A 43 -24.18 3.51 -38.29
C ALA A 43 -24.94 4.70 -38.89
N ASP A 44 -26.12 4.44 -39.49
CA ASP A 44 -26.95 5.48 -40.11
C ASP A 44 -27.35 6.58 -39.11
N GLY A 45 -27.66 6.20 -37.87
CA GLY A 45 -27.97 7.15 -36.80
C GLY A 45 -26.76 8.00 -36.39
N ILE A 46 -25.56 7.44 -36.40
CA ILE A 46 -24.32 8.19 -36.13
C ILE A 46 -24.07 9.19 -37.27
N GLU A 47 -24.22 8.76 -38.53
CA GLU A 47 -24.04 9.63 -39.70
C GLU A 47 -25.06 10.77 -39.74
N ALA A 48 -26.32 10.50 -39.39
CA ALA A 48 -27.35 11.52 -39.24
C ALA A 48 -26.96 12.56 -38.18
N ILE A 49 -26.51 12.11 -36.99
CA ILE A 49 -26.03 13.00 -35.92
C ILE A 49 -24.87 13.87 -36.41
N LEU A 50 -23.88 13.29 -37.08
CA LEU A 50 -22.71 14.01 -37.55
C LEU A 50 -23.05 15.03 -38.65
N SER A 51 -24.00 14.70 -39.53
CA SER A 51 -24.47 15.58 -40.59
C SER A 51 -25.26 16.77 -40.02
N GLU A 52 -26.13 16.54 -39.04
CA GLU A 52 -26.88 17.61 -38.37
C GLU A 52 -25.99 18.51 -37.50
N ARG A 53 -24.90 17.96 -36.98
CA ARG A 53 -23.94 18.65 -36.11
C ARG A 53 -22.68 19.07 -36.87
N GLU A 54 -22.81 19.31 -38.17
CA GLU A 54 -21.70 19.82 -38.97
C GLU A 54 -21.17 21.15 -38.39
N GLY A 55 -19.86 21.22 -38.17
CA GLY A 55 -19.23 22.37 -37.52
C GLY A 55 -19.31 22.41 -35.99
N HIS A 56 -19.96 21.44 -35.35
CA HIS A 56 -20.02 21.35 -33.88
C HIS A 56 -18.84 20.56 -33.29
N SER A 57 -18.46 20.90 -32.06
CA SER A 57 -17.47 20.18 -31.25
C SER A 57 -18.03 18.89 -30.64
N VAL A 58 -18.23 17.88 -31.48
CA VAL A 58 -18.78 16.56 -31.15
C VAL A 58 -17.71 15.60 -30.58
N HIS A 59 -18.07 14.84 -29.54
CA HIS A 59 -17.23 13.81 -28.93
C HIS A 59 -17.99 12.49 -28.73
N GLU A 60 -17.31 11.38 -28.98
CA GLU A 60 -17.73 10.01 -28.62
C GLU A 60 -17.61 9.83 -27.11
N ILE A 61 -18.65 9.34 -26.44
CA ILE A 61 -18.62 8.99 -25.02
C ILE A 61 -18.36 7.48 -24.90
N ILE A 62 -17.30 7.15 -24.17
CA ILE A 62 -16.96 5.78 -23.82
C ILE A 62 -17.33 5.53 -22.37
N ASP A 63 -18.23 4.58 -22.16
CA ASP A 63 -18.74 4.18 -20.85
C ASP A 63 -19.01 2.67 -20.82
N GLY A 64 -18.97 2.08 -19.62
CA GLY A 64 -19.05 0.63 -19.43
C GLY A 64 -17.70 -0.08 -19.60
N ASP A 65 -17.71 -1.40 -19.42
CA ASP A 65 -16.52 -2.27 -19.43
C ASP A 65 -16.43 -3.13 -20.71
N GLU A 66 -16.98 -2.62 -21.81
CA GLU A 66 -17.01 -3.31 -23.11
C GLU A 66 -15.65 -3.28 -23.82
N PRO A 67 -15.38 -4.21 -24.77
CA PRO A 67 -14.14 -4.21 -25.53
C PRO A 67 -13.92 -2.95 -26.37
N LEU A 68 -12.70 -2.40 -26.31
CA LEU A 68 -12.31 -1.12 -26.93
C LEU A 68 -11.11 -1.28 -27.84
N ARG A 69 -11.02 -0.49 -28.92
CA ARG A 69 -9.75 -0.38 -29.65
C ARG A 69 -8.67 0.25 -28.77
N PRO A 70 -7.41 -0.21 -28.83
CA PRO A 70 -6.31 0.48 -28.16
C PRO A 70 -6.16 1.89 -28.75
N ILE A 71 -5.87 2.88 -27.89
CA ILE A 71 -5.81 4.28 -28.30
C ILE A 71 -4.82 5.03 -27.42
N ILE A 72 -3.99 5.86 -28.06
CA ILE A 72 -3.10 6.81 -27.43
C ILE A 72 -3.56 8.22 -27.82
N ASP A 73 -3.90 9.04 -26.81
CA ASP A 73 -4.14 10.47 -26.97
C ASP A 73 -2.88 11.25 -26.57
N PHE A 74 -2.13 11.69 -27.57
CA PHE A 74 -0.84 12.37 -27.42
C PHE A 74 -0.98 13.86 -27.67
N ASP A 75 -0.49 14.67 -26.74
CA ASP A 75 -0.83 16.07 -26.62
C ASP A 75 0.35 16.89 -26.05
N LEU A 76 1.34 17.21 -26.90
CA LEU A 76 2.59 17.92 -26.53
C LEU A 76 2.58 19.40 -26.94
N SER A 77 2.73 20.34 -25.99
CA SER A 77 2.89 21.76 -26.31
C SER A 77 4.28 22.07 -26.87
N GLN A 78 4.39 23.10 -27.71
CA GLN A 78 5.69 23.54 -28.25
C GLN A 78 6.64 23.98 -27.14
N GLU A 79 6.13 24.67 -26.11
CA GLU A 79 6.91 25.06 -24.93
C GLU A 79 7.54 23.86 -24.22
N VAL A 80 6.78 22.76 -24.05
CA VAL A 80 7.31 21.55 -23.42
C VAL A 80 8.30 20.85 -24.35
N LEU A 81 8.02 20.79 -25.66
CA LEU A 81 8.94 20.24 -26.66
C LEU A 81 10.31 20.93 -26.61
N ASP A 82 10.32 22.26 -26.50
CA ASP A 82 11.55 23.06 -26.47
C ASP A 82 12.42 22.80 -25.21
N THR A 83 11.85 22.16 -24.16
CA THR A 83 12.56 21.80 -22.92
C THR A 83 13.09 20.37 -22.90
N ILE A 84 12.76 19.53 -23.89
CA ILE A 84 13.18 18.13 -23.93
C ILE A 84 14.60 18.04 -24.47
N GLU A 85 15.47 17.35 -23.73
CA GLU A 85 16.84 17.05 -24.13
C GLU A 85 17.04 15.53 -24.31
N PRO A 86 17.72 15.07 -25.39
CA PRO A 86 18.22 15.89 -26.51
C PRO A 86 17.07 16.51 -27.32
N LYS A 87 17.31 17.65 -27.95
CA LYS A 87 16.32 18.32 -28.81
C LYS A 87 15.79 17.37 -29.88
N LEU A 88 14.48 17.15 -29.88
CA LEU A 88 13.76 16.33 -30.86
C LEU A 88 12.92 17.21 -31.78
N THR A 89 12.90 16.88 -33.06
CA THR A 89 11.97 17.46 -34.03
C THR A 89 10.60 16.77 -33.94
N ARG A 90 9.54 17.47 -34.34
CA ARG A 90 8.19 16.88 -34.40
C ARG A 90 8.11 15.63 -35.29
N LYS A 91 8.94 15.56 -36.33
CA LYS A 91 9.04 14.40 -37.22
C LYS A 91 9.66 13.19 -36.51
N GLU A 92 10.72 13.42 -35.74
CA GLU A 92 11.34 12.36 -34.93
C GLU A 92 10.40 11.85 -33.86
N ILE A 93 9.66 12.74 -33.18
CA ILE A 93 8.63 12.34 -32.22
C ILE A 93 7.53 11.53 -32.91
N GLY A 94 7.05 11.96 -34.08
CA GLY A 94 6.08 11.19 -34.86
C GLY A 94 6.58 9.78 -35.19
N ASN A 95 7.85 9.63 -35.57
CA ASN A 95 8.46 8.33 -35.82
C ASN A 95 8.60 7.48 -34.56
N LEU A 96 8.95 8.08 -33.41
CA LEU A 96 9.02 7.38 -32.13
C LEU A 96 7.65 6.86 -31.71
N LEU A 97 6.61 7.69 -31.80
CA LEU A 97 5.23 7.30 -31.48
C LEU A 97 4.75 6.18 -32.40
N TYR A 98 5.03 6.28 -33.70
CA TYR A 98 4.69 5.25 -34.68
C TYR A 98 5.35 3.90 -34.34
N ARG A 99 6.67 3.90 -34.07
CA ARG A 99 7.42 2.70 -33.71
C ARG A 99 6.94 2.10 -32.40
N ALA A 100 6.83 2.91 -31.36
CA ALA A 100 6.37 2.47 -30.04
C ALA A 100 4.98 1.84 -30.12
N PHE A 101 4.06 2.40 -30.91
CA PHE A 101 2.71 1.85 -31.05
C PHE A 101 2.72 0.49 -31.75
N ILE A 102 3.46 0.36 -32.86
CA ILE A 102 3.59 -0.92 -33.59
C ILE A 102 4.26 -1.98 -32.74
N GLU A 103 5.37 -1.66 -32.08
CA GLU A 103 6.08 -2.58 -31.19
C GLU A 103 5.16 -3.06 -30.07
N THR A 104 4.42 -2.14 -29.43
CA THR A 104 3.46 -2.51 -28.38
C THR A 104 2.35 -3.42 -28.94
N CYS A 105 1.82 -3.12 -30.13
CA CYS A 105 0.80 -3.95 -30.77
C CYS A 105 1.29 -5.37 -31.07
N HIS A 106 2.50 -5.54 -31.62
CA HIS A 106 3.06 -6.86 -31.88
C HIS A 106 3.44 -7.63 -30.62
N GLU A 107 3.86 -6.95 -29.55
CA GLU A 107 4.11 -7.60 -28.26
C GLU A 107 2.84 -8.21 -27.67
N ILE A 108 1.70 -7.52 -27.77
CA ILE A 108 0.44 -8.01 -27.23
C ILE A 108 -0.31 -8.94 -28.19
N PHE A 109 -0.18 -8.73 -29.50
CA PHE A 109 -0.84 -9.50 -30.54
C PHE A 109 0.10 -9.68 -31.75
N PRO A 110 0.94 -10.74 -31.74
CA PRO A 110 1.96 -10.94 -32.78
C PRO A 110 1.41 -11.01 -34.20
N GLU A 111 0.19 -11.51 -34.39
CA GLU A 111 -0.49 -11.65 -35.68
C GLU A 111 -1.15 -10.35 -36.16
N TRP A 112 -1.04 -9.26 -35.40
CA TRP A 112 -1.60 -7.97 -35.76
C TRP A 112 -1.06 -7.46 -37.10
N ASN A 113 -1.95 -6.85 -37.89
CA ASN A 113 -1.63 -6.29 -39.19
C ASN A 113 -1.43 -4.77 -39.12
N ASP A 114 -0.20 -4.31 -39.31
CA ASP A 114 0.21 -2.89 -39.29
C ASP A 114 -0.62 -1.97 -40.19
N LYS A 115 -1.20 -2.50 -41.27
CA LYS A 115 -2.05 -1.73 -42.18
C LYS A 115 -3.36 -1.27 -41.55
N THR A 116 -3.71 -1.81 -40.38
CA THR A 116 -4.89 -1.42 -39.61
C THR A 116 -4.63 -0.25 -38.66
N LEU A 117 -3.40 0.29 -38.62
CA LEU A 117 -3.06 1.48 -37.85
C LEU A 117 -3.87 2.69 -38.33
N THR A 118 -4.34 3.49 -37.38
CA THR A 118 -5.04 4.74 -37.64
C THR A 118 -4.41 5.89 -36.85
N ILE A 119 -4.20 7.02 -37.52
CA ILE A 119 -3.65 8.24 -36.92
C ILE A 119 -4.52 9.41 -37.34
N ALA A 120 -5.04 10.14 -36.36
CA ALA A 120 -5.71 11.42 -36.57
C ALA A 120 -4.94 12.55 -35.89
N SER A 121 -4.81 13.68 -36.56
CA SER A 121 -4.08 14.84 -36.06
C SER A 121 -5.00 16.04 -35.86
N SER A 122 -4.77 16.77 -34.78
CA SER A 122 -5.24 18.13 -34.61
C SER A 122 -4.10 19.08 -34.23
N SER A 123 -2.89 18.75 -34.72
CA SER A 123 -1.66 19.50 -34.48
C SER A 123 -1.69 20.87 -35.16
N ASP A 124 -1.10 21.87 -34.50
CA ASP A 124 -0.92 23.22 -35.00
C ASP A 124 0.49 23.75 -34.61
N ALA A 125 0.79 25.01 -34.90
CA ALA A 125 2.09 25.60 -34.55
C ALA A 125 2.40 25.58 -33.03
N LYS A 126 1.38 25.59 -32.17
CA LYS A 126 1.52 25.66 -30.70
C LYS A 126 1.52 24.29 -30.02
N LYS A 127 0.89 23.27 -30.62
CA LYS A 127 0.75 21.94 -30.01
C LYS A 127 0.80 20.83 -31.06
N MET A 128 1.52 19.75 -30.76
CA MET A 128 1.43 18.47 -31.45
C MET A 128 0.36 17.62 -30.75
N SER A 129 -0.70 17.27 -31.47
CA SER A 129 -1.89 16.59 -30.95
C SER A 129 -2.29 15.46 -31.89
N LEU A 130 -2.15 14.21 -31.44
CA LEU A 130 -2.34 13.00 -32.22
C LEU A 130 -3.20 11.99 -31.45
N HIS A 131 -4.13 11.35 -32.16
CA HIS A 131 -4.80 10.14 -31.70
C HIS A 131 -4.28 8.98 -32.54
N ILE A 132 -3.70 7.97 -31.88
CA ILE A 132 -3.12 6.79 -32.54
C ILE A 132 -3.88 5.56 -32.06
N SER A 133 -4.47 4.80 -32.98
CA SER A 133 -5.30 3.62 -32.68
C SER A 133 -5.14 2.56 -33.77
N THR A 134 -5.90 1.47 -33.70
CA THR A 134 -5.95 0.44 -34.75
C THR A 134 -7.33 -0.17 -34.90
N THR A 135 -7.70 -0.50 -36.13
CA THR A 135 -8.93 -1.24 -36.45
C THR A 135 -8.78 -2.75 -36.34
N GLY A 136 -7.55 -3.27 -36.22
CA GLY A 136 -7.22 -4.69 -36.32
C GLY A 136 -7.29 -5.48 -35.03
N MET A 137 -7.57 -4.85 -33.89
CA MET A 137 -7.72 -5.52 -32.61
C MET A 137 -8.60 -4.72 -31.64
N ARG A 138 -9.10 -5.40 -30.62
CA ARG A 138 -9.72 -4.83 -29.43
C ARG A 138 -9.05 -5.35 -28.17
N LEU A 139 -9.05 -4.53 -27.14
CA LEU A 139 -8.69 -4.91 -25.78
C LEU A 139 -9.96 -5.20 -24.98
N PRO A 140 -9.94 -6.15 -24.04
CA PRO A 140 -11.15 -6.63 -23.35
C PRO A 140 -11.96 -5.53 -22.67
N ASN A 141 -11.29 -4.52 -22.10
CA ASN A 141 -11.93 -3.40 -21.44
C ASN A 141 -10.99 -2.21 -21.23
N ILE A 142 -11.50 -1.16 -20.59
CA ILE A 142 -10.76 0.08 -20.33
C ILE A 142 -9.52 -0.12 -19.45
N ALA A 143 -9.55 -1.06 -18.49
CA ALA A 143 -8.39 -1.36 -17.66
C ALA A 143 -7.23 -1.92 -18.50
N LYS A 144 -7.53 -2.77 -19.49
CA LYS A 144 -6.54 -3.31 -20.43
C LYS A 144 -5.98 -2.23 -21.35
N VAL A 145 -6.79 -1.25 -21.74
CA VAL A 145 -6.33 -0.05 -22.47
C VAL A 145 -5.36 0.79 -21.61
N SER A 146 -5.58 0.83 -20.28
CA SER A 146 -4.63 1.47 -19.35
C SER A 146 -3.26 0.80 -19.38
N VAL A 147 -3.23 -0.52 -19.23
CA VAL A 147 -1.99 -1.31 -19.26
C VAL A 147 -1.30 -1.17 -20.62
N PHE A 148 -2.07 -1.18 -21.72
CA PHE A 148 -1.51 -0.91 -23.06
C PHE A 148 -0.85 0.48 -23.14
N THR A 149 -1.48 1.51 -22.55
CA THR A 149 -0.92 2.87 -22.55
C THR A 149 0.37 2.95 -21.75
N GLU A 150 0.48 2.21 -20.64
CA GLU A 150 1.70 2.12 -19.83
C GLU A 150 2.82 1.43 -20.61
N LEU A 151 2.56 0.28 -21.22
CA LEU A 151 3.51 -0.43 -22.09
C LEU A 151 4.00 0.45 -23.24
N PHE A 152 3.11 1.23 -23.84
CA PHE A 152 3.46 2.19 -24.87
C PHE A 152 4.38 3.31 -24.34
N CYS A 153 4.11 3.84 -23.15
CA CYS A 153 4.89 4.91 -22.54
C CYS A 153 6.32 4.46 -22.19
N GLU A 154 6.51 3.22 -21.74
CA GLU A 154 7.82 2.65 -21.42
C GLU A 154 8.79 2.67 -22.62
N LYS A 155 8.26 2.62 -23.84
CA LYS A 155 9.04 2.64 -25.09
C LYS A 155 9.45 4.04 -25.55
N LEU A 156 8.95 5.09 -24.90
CA LEU A 156 9.26 6.48 -25.24
C LEU A 156 10.39 7.04 -24.37
N PRO A 157 11.16 8.04 -24.83
CA PRO A 157 12.08 8.77 -23.98
C PRO A 157 11.39 9.39 -22.76
N VAL A 158 12.08 9.41 -21.60
CA VAL A 158 11.55 9.94 -20.31
C VAL A 158 10.95 11.34 -20.43
N GLY A 159 11.51 12.20 -21.30
CA GLY A 159 10.98 13.55 -21.55
C GLY A 159 9.55 13.57 -22.13
N LEU A 160 9.13 12.51 -22.82
CA LEU A 160 7.81 12.35 -23.44
C LEU A 160 6.82 11.54 -22.59
N GLN A 161 7.28 10.91 -21.51
CA GLN A 161 6.46 10.10 -20.60
C GLN A 161 5.71 10.94 -19.54
N LYS A 162 5.90 12.27 -19.51
CA LYS A 162 5.34 13.13 -18.46
C LYS A 162 3.81 13.18 -18.50
N LYS A 163 3.20 13.23 -17.32
CA LYS A 163 1.75 13.36 -17.14
C LYS A 163 1.22 14.63 -17.83
N GLY A 164 0.26 14.47 -18.72
CA GLY A 164 -0.32 15.55 -19.56
C GLY A 164 0.29 15.69 -20.96
N ILE A 165 1.29 14.87 -21.31
CA ILE A 165 1.74 14.67 -22.70
C ILE A 165 1.00 13.48 -23.33
N ILE A 166 0.87 12.38 -22.59
CA ILE A 166 0.03 11.24 -22.97
C ILE A 166 -1.08 11.16 -21.94
N ASP A 167 -2.32 11.30 -22.39
CA ASP A 167 -3.47 11.09 -21.54
C ASP A 167 -3.73 9.59 -21.45
N ASN A 168 -3.47 9.00 -20.27
CA ASN A 168 -3.98 7.67 -19.97
C ASN A 168 -5.49 7.80 -19.76
N ILE A 169 -6.22 7.62 -20.85
CA ILE A 169 -7.68 7.69 -20.92
C ILE A 169 -8.39 6.68 -20.01
N ALA A 170 -7.64 5.78 -19.35
CA ALA A 170 -8.13 4.78 -18.41
C ALA A 170 -7.76 5.08 -16.94
N ASN A 171 -7.13 6.23 -16.62
CA ASN A 171 -7.02 6.74 -15.23
C ASN A 171 -8.38 7.17 -14.63
N VAL A 172 -9.45 6.97 -15.40
CA VAL A 172 -10.85 7.10 -15.01
C VAL A 172 -11.25 5.68 -14.64
N GLY A 173 -11.24 5.36 -13.35
CA GLY A 173 -11.53 4.00 -12.85
C GLY A 173 -12.84 3.41 -13.41
N PRO A 174 -13.13 2.11 -13.18
CA PRO A 174 -14.11 1.31 -13.91
C PRO A 174 -15.57 1.85 -13.93
N SER A 175 -15.87 2.87 -13.13
CA SER A 175 -17.18 3.55 -13.04
C SER A 175 -17.26 4.90 -13.74
N LYS A 176 -16.23 5.35 -14.49
CA LYS A 176 -16.21 6.69 -15.09
C LYS A 176 -16.11 6.65 -16.62
N SER A 177 -17.03 7.36 -17.27
CA SER A 177 -17.03 7.60 -18.70
C SER A 177 -15.96 8.64 -19.10
N PHE A 178 -15.29 8.45 -20.23
CA PHE A 178 -14.47 9.49 -20.87
C PHE A 178 -15.04 9.86 -22.23
N SER A 179 -14.62 11.00 -22.80
CA SER A 179 -15.04 11.39 -24.14
C SER A 179 -13.87 11.76 -25.01
N LEU A 180 -13.91 11.31 -26.27
CA LEU A 180 -12.90 11.59 -27.28
C LEU A 180 -13.52 12.33 -28.44
N ARG A 181 -12.84 13.37 -28.90
CA ARG A 181 -13.33 14.17 -30.02
C ARG A 181 -13.33 13.35 -31.31
N MET A 182 -14.46 13.36 -32.01
CA MET A 182 -14.65 12.61 -33.25
C MET A 182 -13.85 13.24 -34.41
N LEU A 183 -13.58 12.44 -35.44
CA LEU A 183 -12.96 12.95 -36.68
C LEU A 183 -13.84 14.04 -37.32
N GLY A 184 -13.24 15.05 -37.96
CA GLY A 184 -13.98 16.14 -38.60
C GLY A 184 -14.55 17.21 -37.66
N SER A 185 -14.64 16.91 -36.35
CA SER A 185 -15.15 17.84 -35.34
C SER A 185 -14.14 18.96 -34.98
N PRO A 186 -14.53 20.25 -35.06
CA PRO A 186 -13.69 21.36 -34.63
C PRO A 186 -13.58 21.46 -33.10
N LYS A 187 -12.42 21.93 -32.60
CA LYS A 187 -12.31 22.45 -31.23
C LYS A 187 -12.80 23.89 -31.20
N ILE A 188 -13.75 24.19 -30.33
CA ILE A 188 -14.29 25.55 -30.18
C ILE A 188 -13.59 26.26 -29.04
N ASP A 189 -13.22 27.52 -29.27
CA ASP A 189 -12.75 28.41 -28.21
C ASP A 189 -13.94 28.85 -27.34
N LYS A 190 -13.86 28.56 -26.04
CA LYS A 190 -14.93 28.87 -25.09
C LYS A 190 -15.13 30.37 -24.84
N GLU A 191 -14.12 31.20 -25.14
CA GLU A 191 -14.16 32.65 -24.93
C GLU A 191 -14.60 33.42 -26.17
N THR A 192 -14.14 32.98 -27.34
CA THR A 192 -14.39 33.69 -28.61
C THR A 192 -15.47 33.04 -29.48
N GLY A 193 -15.91 31.82 -29.14
CA GLY A 193 -16.83 31.02 -29.97
C GLY A 193 -16.23 30.58 -31.30
N SER A 194 -14.96 30.88 -31.58
CA SER A 194 -14.31 30.62 -32.85
C SER A 194 -13.84 29.17 -32.97
N HIS A 195 -13.90 28.63 -34.19
CA HIS A 195 -13.39 27.30 -34.51
C HIS A 195 -11.86 27.34 -34.56
N LYS A 196 -11.19 26.66 -33.63
CA LYS A 196 -9.71 26.67 -33.54
C LYS A 196 -9.04 25.60 -34.39
N ARG A 197 -9.53 24.35 -34.37
CA ARG A 197 -8.84 23.22 -35.03
C ARG A 197 -9.77 22.04 -35.34
N VAL A 198 -9.85 21.65 -36.61
CA VAL A 198 -10.54 20.42 -37.06
C VAL A 198 -9.61 19.21 -36.90
N LYS A 199 -10.12 18.11 -36.37
CA LYS A 199 -9.38 16.83 -36.29
C LYS A 199 -9.40 16.16 -37.67
N LYS A 200 -8.20 15.94 -38.23
CA LYS A 200 -8.01 15.45 -39.61
C LYS A 200 -7.35 14.07 -39.63
N VAL A 201 -7.62 13.34 -40.70
CA VAL A 201 -6.98 12.06 -40.99
C VAL A 201 -5.51 12.26 -41.34
N MET A 202 -4.63 11.45 -40.76
CA MET A 202 -3.22 11.34 -41.15
C MET A 202 -2.92 10.01 -41.85
N TYR A 203 -3.44 8.91 -41.28
CA TYR A 203 -3.23 7.55 -41.80
C TYR A 203 -4.39 6.64 -41.37
N PRO A 204 -4.89 5.74 -42.26
CA PRO A 204 -4.70 5.78 -43.71
C PRO A 204 -5.37 7.04 -44.28
N LYS A 205 -4.87 7.59 -45.41
CA LYS A 205 -5.38 8.86 -45.97
C LYS A 205 -6.87 8.82 -46.35
N ASP A 206 -7.35 7.63 -46.70
CA ASP A 206 -8.72 7.38 -47.17
C ASP A 206 -9.62 6.79 -46.06
N GLY A 207 -9.19 6.88 -44.79
CA GLY A 207 -9.97 6.37 -43.67
C GLY A 207 -11.25 7.18 -43.43
N PHE A 208 -12.33 6.49 -43.11
CA PHE A 208 -13.63 7.08 -42.79
C PHE A 208 -13.82 7.22 -41.27
N ILE A 209 -14.85 7.95 -40.83
CA ILE A 209 -15.04 8.30 -39.42
C ILE A 209 -15.04 7.10 -38.46
N PHE A 210 -15.60 5.95 -38.89
CA PHE A 210 -15.65 4.72 -38.12
C PHE A 210 -14.27 4.08 -37.88
N ASP A 211 -13.27 4.36 -38.72
CA ASP A 211 -11.90 3.89 -38.51
C ASP A 211 -11.27 4.55 -37.28
N PHE A 212 -11.72 5.75 -36.93
CA PHE A 212 -11.18 6.57 -35.83
C PHE A 212 -12.06 6.57 -34.58
N MET A 213 -13.19 5.86 -34.59
CA MET A 213 -14.01 5.61 -33.41
C MET A 213 -13.40 4.51 -32.55
N ILE A 214 -13.52 4.64 -31.22
CA ILE A 214 -13.04 3.61 -30.29
C ILE A 214 -14.02 2.44 -30.25
N ARG A 215 -15.33 2.73 -30.35
CA ARG A 215 -16.40 1.75 -30.47
C ARG A 215 -17.19 1.98 -31.76
N PRO A 216 -16.69 1.56 -32.94
CA PRO A 216 -17.44 1.69 -34.18
C PRO A 216 -18.57 0.66 -34.30
N PRO A 217 -19.57 0.93 -35.15
CA PRO A 217 -20.51 -0.08 -35.59
C PRO A 217 -19.83 -1.25 -36.28
N ASN A 218 -20.25 -2.47 -35.92
CA ASN A 218 -19.82 -3.72 -36.54
C ASN A 218 -18.31 -4.02 -36.44
N ASN A 219 -17.67 -3.71 -35.31
CA ASN A 219 -16.27 -4.06 -35.11
C ASN A 219 -16.09 -5.57 -34.84
N GLU A 220 -15.72 -6.33 -35.86
CA GLU A 220 -15.46 -7.78 -35.80
C GLU A 220 -14.03 -8.15 -35.42
N SER A 221 -13.14 -7.17 -35.19
CA SER A 221 -11.75 -7.45 -34.81
C SER A 221 -11.63 -8.28 -33.52
N GLU A 222 -10.58 -9.09 -33.44
CA GLU A 222 -10.35 -9.99 -32.32
C GLU A 222 -10.12 -9.23 -31.00
N VAL A 223 -10.67 -9.77 -29.91
CA VAL A 223 -10.40 -9.27 -28.56
C VAL A 223 -9.16 -9.97 -28.04
N VAL A 224 -8.06 -9.23 -27.93
CA VAL A 224 -6.74 -9.75 -27.60
C VAL A 224 -6.65 -10.06 -26.10
N ASP A 225 -6.35 -11.31 -25.77
CA ASP A 225 -6.02 -11.75 -24.41
C ASP A 225 -4.52 -12.04 -24.29
N SER A 226 -3.74 -11.01 -23.95
CA SER A 226 -2.29 -11.11 -23.80
C SER A 226 -1.89 -11.21 -22.32
N PRO A 227 -0.92 -12.07 -21.95
CA PRO A 227 -0.32 -12.09 -20.61
C PRO A 227 0.31 -10.75 -20.21
N LEU A 228 0.77 -9.95 -21.17
CA LEU A 228 1.34 -8.61 -20.94
C LEU A 228 0.27 -7.59 -20.53
N LEU A 229 -1.00 -7.86 -20.85
CA LEU A 229 -2.13 -7.05 -20.43
C LEU A 229 -2.69 -7.48 -19.07
N LYS A 230 -1.99 -8.32 -18.29
CA LYS A 230 -2.44 -8.70 -16.95
C LYS A 230 -2.42 -7.48 -16.02
N VAL A 231 -3.61 -7.08 -15.58
CA VAL A 231 -3.78 -6.07 -14.52
C VAL A 231 -3.24 -6.69 -13.23
N PRO A 232 -2.38 -6.00 -12.45
CA PRO A 232 -2.00 -6.47 -11.12
C PRO A 232 -3.25 -6.80 -10.31
N GLU A 233 -3.29 -7.96 -9.62
CA GLU A 233 -4.47 -8.47 -8.88
C GLU A 233 -5.01 -7.53 -7.77
N THR A 234 -4.42 -6.35 -7.59
CA THR A 234 -4.89 -5.27 -6.72
C THR A 234 -6.14 -4.53 -7.20
N GLU A 235 -6.67 -4.77 -8.41
CA GLU A 235 -7.89 -4.09 -8.89
C GLU A 235 -9.19 -4.92 -8.92
N VAL A 236 -9.16 -6.24 -8.67
CA VAL A 236 -10.37 -7.09 -8.75
C VAL A 236 -11.10 -7.24 -7.40
N LYS A 237 -10.61 -6.62 -6.31
CA LYS A 237 -11.26 -6.67 -4.98
C LYS A 237 -11.78 -5.33 -4.45
N ARG A 238 -12.08 -4.37 -5.34
CA ARG A 238 -12.81 -3.14 -4.98
C ARG A 238 -14.05 -2.96 -5.86
N SER A 239 -14.95 -3.93 -5.85
CA SER A 239 -16.36 -3.70 -6.18
C SER A 239 -17.13 -5.00 -5.97
N ASN A 240 -17.48 -5.27 -4.73
CA ASN A 240 -18.78 -5.81 -4.37
C ASN A 240 -19.01 -5.38 -2.92
N ASP A 241 -20.21 -4.90 -2.64
CA ASP A 241 -20.69 -4.45 -1.34
C ASP A 241 -20.23 -3.06 -0.87
N THR A 242 -20.81 -2.00 -1.45
CA THR A 242 -21.51 -0.89 -0.76
C THR A 242 -21.65 0.34 -1.67
N VAL A 243 -22.56 0.27 -2.65
CA VAL A 243 -23.25 1.47 -3.19
C VAL A 243 -24.67 1.03 -3.56
N PRO A 244 -25.74 1.58 -2.96
CA PRO A 244 -27.09 1.32 -3.44
C PRO A 244 -27.24 1.88 -4.86
N LYS A 245 -27.75 1.06 -5.78
CA LYS A 245 -28.26 1.53 -7.08
C LYS A 245 -29.39 2.53 -6.84
N VAL A 246 -29.20 3.79 -7.24
CA VAL A 246 -30.28 4.76 -7.35
C VAL A 246 -30.92 4.60 -8.73
N SER A 247 -32.21 4.25 -8.73
CA SER A 247 -33.05 4.08 -9.92
C SER A 247 -33.42 5.42 -10.55
N THR A 248 -33.27 5.50 -11.88
CA THR A 248 -33.66 6.61 -12.76
C THR A 248 -35.16 6.63 -13.09
N ASN A 249 -36.01 6.55 -12.08
CA ASN A 249 -37.43 6.89 -12.22
C ASN A 249 -37.67 8.13 -11.35
N GLY A 250 -38.48 9.08 -11.81
CA GLY A 250 -38.70 10.40 -11.19
C GLY A 250 -39.34 10.40 -9.79
N GLU A 251 -39.23 9.30 -9.05
CA GLU A 251 -39.60 9.16 -7.65
C GLU A 251 -38.37 9.44 -6.77
N ALA A 252 -38.53 10.25 -5.73
CA ALA A 252 -37.47 10.49 -4.77
C ALA A 252 -37.13 9.17 -4.05
N THR A 253 -35.92 8.67 -4.24
CA THR A 253 -35.49 7.39 -3.66
C THR A 253 -35.01 7.57 -2.21
N GLN A 254 -34.97 6.49 -1.41
CA GLN A 254 -34.36 6.53 -0.06
C GLN A 254 -32.92 7.08 -0.09
N ALA A 255 -32.16 6.78 -1.16
CA ALA A 255 -30.81 7.30 -1.32
C ALA A 255 -30.76 8.82 -1.61
N ASP A 256 -31.77 9.39 -2.29
CA ASP A 256 -31.90 10.86 -2.41
C ASP A 256 -32.20 11.50 -1.06
N PHE A 257 -33.02 10.83 -0.23
CA PHE A 257 -33.35 11.28 1.12
C PHE A 257 -32.10 11.29 2.02
N ASP A 258 -31.37 10.18 2.07
CA ASP A 258 -30.12 10.03 2.85
C ASP A 258 -29.04 11.05 2.40
N PHE A 259 -28.96 11.33 1.09
CA PHE A 259 -28.03 12.33 0.55
C PHE A 259 -28.42 13.77 0.91
N VAL A 260 -29.72 14.09 0.96
CA VAL A 260 -30.19 15.41 1.40
C VAL A 260 -29.96 15.59 2.90
N GLU A 261 -30.09 14.52 3.68
CA GLU A 261 -29.76 14.51 5.11
C GLU A 261 -28.26 14.77 5.34
N SER A 262 -27.36 14.12 4.60
CA SER A 262 -25.92 14.38 4.69
C SER A 262 -25.54 15.81 4.29
N LEU A 263 -26.23 16.39 3.28
CA LEU A 263 -26.02 17.78 2.88
C LEU A 263 -26.43 18.80 3.96
N LEU A 264 -27.46 18.49 4.76
CA LEU A 264 -27.88 19.32 5.89
C LEU A 264 -26.82 19.34 6.99
N GLU A 265 -26.27 18.18 7.33
CA GLU A 265 -25.18 18.03 8.30
C GLU A 265 -23.92 18.78 7.84
N GLU A 266 -23.46 18.55 6.61
CA GLU A 266 -22.24 19.18 6.06
C GLU A 266 -22.32 20.71 5.94
N ASN A 267 -23.54 21.27 5.92
CA ASN A 267 -23.78 22.71 5.84
C ASN A 267 -24.20 23.34 7.18
N TYR A 268 -24.06 22.58 8.28
CA TYR A 268 -24.40 22.97 9.66
C TYR A 268 -25.85 23.45 9.80
N ILE A 269 -26.81 22.77 9.17
CA ILE A 269 -28.24 23.07 9.24
C ILE A 269 -28.91 22.04 10.14
N GLU A 270 -29.01 22.37 11.43
CA GLU A 270 -29.55 21.48 12.46
C GLU A 270 -30.98 21.88 12.88
N GLY A 271 -31.70 20.98 13.58
CA GLY A 271 -33.01 21.26 14.17
C GLY A 271 -34.22 21.04 13.25
N TYR A 272 -34.05 20.29 12.16
CA TYR A 272 -35.11 19.92 11.23
C TYR A 272 -35.18 18.40 11.03
N THR A 273 -36.39 17.84 10.93
CA THR A 273 -36.69 16.53 10.36
C THR A 273 -36.95 16.70 8.87
N LEU A 274 -36.22 15.96 8.05
CA LEU A 274 -36.45 15.83 6.62
C LEU A 274 -37.66 14.94 6.35
N SER A 275 -38.52 15.35 5.41
CA SER A 275 -39.65 14.54 4.92
C SER A 275 -39.49 14.20 3.45
N PHE A 276 -40.06 13.06 3.03
CA PHE A 276 -40.05 12.66 1.63
C PHE A 276 -40.78 13.68 0.75
N PRO A 277 -40.31 13.92 -0.49
CA PRO A 277 -41.02 14.71 -1.47
C PRO A 277 -42.41 14.14 -1.76
N SER A 278 -43.40 15.01 -1.93
CA SER A 278 -44.73 14.58 -2.39
C SER A 278 -44.66 14.10 -3.85
N GLU A 279 -45.48 13.11 -4.22
CA GLU A 279 -45.56 12.57 -5.59
C GLU A 279 -45.75 13.64 -6.68
N ASN A 280 -46.42 14.75 -6.33
CA ASN A 280 -46.70 15.87 -7.25
C ASN A 280 -45.52 16.83 -7.44
N ILE A 281 -44.51 16.84 -6.56
CA ILE A 281 -43.35 17.74 -6.61
C ILE A 281 -42.08 16.97 -6.14
N PRO A 282 -41.53 16.06 -6.96
CA PRO A 282 -40.45 15.15 -6.55
C PRO A 282 -39.11 15.84 -6.28
N ASP A 283 -38.96 17.10 -6.68
CA ASP A 283 -37.75 17.91 -6.47
C ASP A 283 -37.81 18.81 -5.23
N LEU A 284 -38.89 18.77 -4.44
CA LEU A 284 -39.08 19.56 -3.23
C LEU A 284 -39.13 18.65 -2.00
N PHE A 285 -38.15 18.83 -1.10
CA PHE A 285 -38.03 18.09 0.15
C PHE A 285 -38.48 18.99 1.32
N PRO A 286 -39.62 18.69 1.97
CA PRO A 286 -40.08 19.47 3.11
C PRO A 286 -39.20 19.28 4.34
N LEU A 287 -39.00 20.35 5.11
CA LEU A 287 -38.28 20.31 6.40
C LEU A 287 -39.20 20.77 7.53
N THR A 288 -39.45 19.88 8.47
CA THR A 288 -40.21 20.15 9.70
C THR A 288 -39.27 20.44 10.84
N ARG A 289 -39.52 21.48 11.63
CA ARG A 289 -38.63 21.80 12.77
C ARG A 289 -38.89 20.88 13.96
N ASN A 290 -37.82 20.38 14.55
CA ASN A 290 -37.88 19.47 15.71
C ASN A 290 -37.85 20.23 17.04
N SER A 291 -37.27 21.44 17.05
CA SER A 291 -37.21 22.33 18.20
C SER A 291 -37.12 23.79 17.76
N PRO A 292 -37.57 24.76 18.59
CA PRO A 292 -37.40 26.18 18.29
C PRO A 292 -35.92 26.52 18.10
N SER A 293 -35.56 26.90 16.88
CA SER A 293 -34.17 27.12 16.48
C SER A 293 -34.08 28.28 15.48
N GLN A 294 -32.91 28.93 15.44
CA GLN A 294 -32.69 30.08 14.58
C GLN A 294 -32.60 29.64 13.10
N CYS A 295 -33.25 30.38 12.19
CA CYS A 295 -33.17 30.07 10.75
C CYS A 295 -31.85 30.58 10.17
N PRO A 296 -31.07 29.74 9.46
CA PRO A 296 -29.79 30.15 8.86
C PRO A 296 -29.93 31.10 7.64
N LEU A 297 -31.16 31.47 7.26
CA LEU A 297 -31.43 32.39 6.15
C LEU A 297 -32.05 33.72 6.55
N CYS A 298 -32.73 33.80 7.69
CA CYS A 298 -33.39 35.03 8.12
C CYS A 298 -33.08 35.40 9.58
N ASP A 299 -32.16 34.69 10.23
CA ASP A 299 -31.60 34.96 11.56
C ASP A 299 -32.65 35.18 12.67
N ARG A 300 -33.86 34.62 12.51
CA ARG A 300 -34.98 34.69 13.47
C ARG A 300 -35.28 33.29 14.04
N GLY A 301 -35.83 33.24 15.25
CA GLY A 301 -36.36 32.01 15.84
C GLY A 301 -37.71 31.62 15.22
N HIS A 302 -37.90 30.33 14.93
CA HIS A 302 -39.14 29.78 14.37
C HIS A 302 -39.65 28.61 15.22
N THR A 303 -40.97 28.43 15.25
CA THR A 303 -41.65 27.42 16.08
C THR A 303 -42.39 26.31 15.31
N SER A 304 -42.41 26.33 13.96
CA SER A 304 -43.09 25.31 13.12
C SER A 304 -42.47 25.19 11.70
N ASP A 305 -43.08 24.37 10.81
CA ASP A 305 -42.68 24.10 9.41
C ASP A 305 -42.42 25.39 8.62
N ASN A 306 -41.15 25.63 8.32
CA ASN A 306 -40.73 26.91 7.75
C ASN A 306 -39.63 26.80 6.69
N ALA A 307 -39.21 25.59 6.30
CA ALA A 307 -38.13 25.42 5.34
C ALA A 307 -38.36 24.25 4.39
N TYR A 308 -37.67 24.28 3.26
CA TYR A 308 -37.67 23.21 2.28
C TYR A 308 -36.38 23.24 1.47
N ILE A 309 -36.01 22.11 0.90
CA ILE A 309 -34.90 22.00 -0.04
C ILE A 309 -35.47 21.79 -1.44
N ILE A 310 -34.96 22.54 -2.42
CA ILE A 310 -35.25 22.27 -3.82
C ILE A 310 -34.01 21.71 -4.50
N ARG A 311 -34.19 20.59 -5.19
CA ARG A 311 -33.24 20.00 -6.14
C ARG A 311 -33.42 20.65 -7.52
N LYS A 312 -32.39 21.32 -8.04
CA LYS A 312 -32.36 21.84 -9.42
C LYS A 312 -31.00 21.56 -10.05
N ASN A 313 -30.98 20.86 -11.18
CA ASN A 313 -29.77 20.54 -11.96
C ASN A 313 -28.65 19.94 -11.08
N LYS A 314 -28.96 18.93 -10.26
CA LYS A 314 -28.03 18.30 -9.30
C LYS A 314 -27.46 19.24 -8.23
N SER A 315 -28.08 20.40 -8.03
CA SER A 315 -27.75 21.31 -6.93
C SER A 315 -28.93 21.39 -5.96
N PHE A 316 -28.62 21.33 -4.67
CA PHE A 316 -29.61 21.43 -3.61
C PHE A 316 -29.52 22.82 -2.99
N ARG A 317 -30.67 23.44 -2.78
CA ARG A 317 -30.75 24.77 -2.17
C ARG A 317 -31.76 24.74 -1.05
N PHE A 318 -31.33 25.21 0.11
CA PHE A 318 -32.18 25.42 1.28
C PHE A 318 -32.93 26.74 1.13
N TYR A 319 -34.24 26.72 1.43
CA TYR A 319 -35.14 27.86 1.39
C TYR A 319 -35.91 27.97 2.71
N CYS A 320 -36.29 29.20 3.06
CA CYS A 320 -37.21 29.49 4.16
C CYS A 320 -38.54 29.99 3.59
N HIS A 321 -39.65 29.35 3.95
CA HIS A 321 -41.01 29.74 3.53
C HIS A 321 -41.29 31.20 3.87
N ARG A 322 -41.05 31.60 5.11
CA ARG A 322 -41.35 32.97 5.58
C ARG A 322 -40.50 34.04 4.87
N ALA A 323 -39.22 33.78 4.67
CA ALA A 323 -38.34 34.69 3.92
C ALA A 323 -38.81 34.86 2.46
N ASN A 324 -39.41 33.82 1.87
CA ASN A 324 -39.98 33.88 0.53
C ASN A 324 -41.38 34.51 0.48
N HIS A 325 -42.15 34.45 1.56
CA HIS A 325 -43.45 35.13 1.68
C HIS A 325 -43.33 36.63 1.97
N GLU A 326 -42.35 37.05 2.78
CA GLU A 326 -42.13 38.46 3.14
C GLU A 326 -41.31 39.24 2.08
N ARG A 327 -41.01 38.65 0.92
CA ARG A 327 -40.21 39.28 -0.15
C ARG A 327 -41.02 40.34 -0.92
N LYS A 328 -40.33 41.38 -1.40
CA LYS A 328 -40.91 42.36 -2.32
C LYS A 328 -41.29 41.70 -3.67
N PRO A 329 -42.43 42.04 -4.28
CA PRO A 329 -42.80 41.53 -5.61
C PRO A 329 -41.70 41.83 -6.64
N GLY A 330 -41.29 40.84 -7.42
CA GLY A 330 -40.23 40.96 -8.44
C GLY A 330 -38.81 40.62 -7.98
N THR A 331 -38.55 40.37 -6.70
CA THR A 331 -37.21 39.95 -6.21
C THR A 331 -37.08 38.44 -6.10
N ARG A 332 -35.86 37.91 -6.30
CA ARG A 332 -35.59 36.46 -6.29
C ARG A 332 -35.68 35.91 -4.85
N ASN A 333 -36.20 34.69 -4.70
CA ASN A 333 -36.22 33.96 -3.42
C ASN A 333 -34.81 33.86 -2.81
N SER A 334 -34.68 34.19 -1.52
CA SER A 334 -33.44 34.00 -0.79
C SER A 334 -33.22 32.50 -0.53
N SER A 335 -32.00 32.02 -0.79
CA SER A 335 -31.67 30.60 -0.74
C SER A 335 -30.21 30.41 -0.37
N LYS A 336 -29.90 29.38 0.44
CA LYS A 336 -28.53 28.94 0.71
C LYS A 336 -28.23 27.76 -0.20
N LYS A 337 -27.19 27.86 -1.03
CA LYS A 337 -26.74 26.72 -1.84
C LYS A 337 -26.07 25.72 -0.90
N LEU A 338 -26.51 24.47 -0.95
CA LEU A 338 -25.87 23.36 -0.26
C LEU A 338 -24.78 22.83 -1.19
N THR A 339 -23.53 22.87 -0.73
CA THR A 339 -22.38 22.32 -1.43
C THR A 339 -21.76 21.22 -0.62
N ILE A 340 -21.28 20.18 -1.30
CA ILE A 340 -20.34 19.23 -0.72
C ILE A 340 -19.07 20.04 -0.45
N ASN A 341 -18.74 20.24 0.82
CA ASN A 341 -17.49 20.90 1.16
C ASN A 341 -16.33 20.01 0.68
N GLU A 342 -15.26 20.61 0.17
CA GLU A 342 -14.07 19.86 -0.25
C GLU A 342 -13.64 18.96 0.91
N THR A 343 -13.72 17.65 0.73
CA THR A 343 -13.48 16.71 1.83
C THR A 343 -12.03 16.86 2.28
N ALA A 344 -11.78 16.61 3.57
CA ALA A 344 -10.40 16.59 4.07
C ALA A 344 -9.47 15.65 3.27
N LEU A 345 -10.00 14.60 2.63
CA LEU A 345 -9.25 13.74 1.71
C LEU A 345 -8.88 14.44 0.39
N ASP A 346 -9.78 15.25 -0.17
CA ASP A 346 -9.50 16.02 -1.37
C ASP A 346 -8.45 17.10 -1.11
N ARG A 347 -8.50 17.72 0.08
CA ARG A 347 -7.45 18.66 0.54
C ARG A 347 -6.11 17.95 0.70
N GLU A 348 -6.08 16.75 1.28
CA GLU A 348 -4.84 15.98 1.46
C GLU A 348 -4.17 15.62 0.12
N LYS A 349 -4.96 15.31 -0.91
CA LYS A 349 -4.43 15.01 -2.25
C LYS A 349 -3.82 16.22 -2.95
N LYS A 350 -4.23 17.44 -2.59
CA LYS A 350 -3.72 18.69 -3.17
C LYS A 350 -2.49 19.24 -2.48
N LEU A 351 -2.24 18.84 -1.23
CA LEU A 351 -1.08 19.29 -0.46
C LEU A 351 0.20 18.58 -0.91
N PRO A 352 1.36 19.26 -0.83
CA PRO A 352 2.64 18.67 -1.20
C PRO A 352 2.91 17.38 -0.44
N SER A 353 3.68 16.47 -1.05
CA SER A 353 4.08 15.22 -0.41
C SER A 353 4.74 15.51 0.94
N PRO A 354 4.35 14.80 2.03
CA PRO A 354 5.07 14.88 3.28
C PRO A 354 6.55 14.53 3.05
N VAL A 355 7.43 15.15 3.82
CA VAL A 355 8.87 14.91 3.71
C VAL A 355 9.16 13.46 4.10
N LYS A 356 9.78 12.72 3.18
CA LYS A 356 10.38 11.41 3.47
C LYS A 356 11.66 11.66 4.24
N LEU A 357 11.75 11.14 5.46
CA LEU A 357 12.92 11.32 6.30
C LEU A 357 14.04 10.37 5.82
N GLU A 358 15.29 10.85 5.75
CA GLU A 358 16.43 10.10 5.19
C GLU A 358 16.71 8.78 5.92
N GLN A 359 16.37 8.69 7.21
CA GLN A 359 16.46 7.47 8.00
C GLN A 359 15.08 6.95 8.38
N SER A 360 14.89 5.64 8.21
CA SER A 360 13.69 4.92 8.63
C SER A 360 13.46 5.06 10.15
N ARG A 361 12.50 5.89 10.55
CA ARG A 361 12.21 6.15 11.98
C ARG A 361 11.61 4.95 12.69
N ILE A 362 10.88 4.10 11.97
CA ILE A 362 10.31 2.88 12.55
C ILE A 362 11.39 1.90 13.03
N SER A 363 12.57 1.89 12.41
CA SER A 363 13.71 1.06 12.80
C SER A 363 14.68 1.78 13.75
N ASN A 364 14.46 3.05 14.10
CA ASN A 364 15.32 3.79 15.01
C ASN A 364 15.02 3.41 16.48
N PRO A 365 15.95 2.78 17.21
CA PRO A 365 15.73 2.38 18.61
C PRO A 365 15.60 3.56 19.58
N LYS A 366 16.06 4.76 19.19
CA LYS A 366 15.92 5.99 19.98
C LYS A 366 14.57 6.67 19.75
N ASP A 367 13.84 6.31 18.70
CA ASP A 367 12.49 6.81 18.44
C ASP A 367 11.48 6.02 19.31
N ARG A 368 11.04 6.65 20.40
CA ARG A 368 10.12 6.06 21.38
C ARG A 368 8.64 6.15 20.99
N PHE A 369 8.32 6.72 19.83
CA PHE A 369 6.94 6.93 19.40
C PHE A 369 6.38 5.60 18.86
N VAL A 370 5.34 5.04 19.48
CA VAL A 370 4.81 3.70 19.16
C VAL A 370 3.36 3.74 18.68
N TRP A 371 2.88 2.61 18.15
CA TRP A 371 1.54 2.43 17.59
C TRP A 371 0.44 2.96 18.51
N TRP A 372 0.54 2.69 19.81
CA TRP A 372 -0.44 3.19 20.79
C TRP A 372 -0.42 4.72 20.95
N ASP A 373 0.68 5.40 20.66
CA ASP A 373 0.73 6.86 20.64
C ASP A 373 -0.04 7.41 19.43
N LEU A 374 0.07 6.78 18.26
CA LEU A 374 -0.72 7.12 17.07
C LEU A 374 -2.21 6.87 17.29
N ILE A 375 -2.56 5.75 17.93
CA ILE A 375 -3.96 5.48 18.31
C ILE A 375 -4.47 6.50 19.34
N ARG A 376 -3.63 6.90 20.32
CA ARG A 376 -3.98 7.94 21.29
C ARG A 376 -4.22 9.29 20.62
N MET A 377 -3.49 9.65 19.56
CA MET A 377 -3.80 10.86 18.79
C MET A 377 -5.24 10.85 18.26
N CYS A 378 -5.75 9.69 17.84
CA CYS A 378 -7.11 9.54 17.33
C CYS A 378 -8.19 9.68 18.43
N THR A 379 -7.89 9.30 19.68
CA THR A 379 -8.88 9.30 20.78
C THR A 379 -8.86 10.57 21.63
N THR A 380 -7.82 11.40 21.54
CA THR A 380 -7.68 12.60 22.39
C THR A 380 -8.59 13.77 22.02
N GLY A 381 -9.17 13.78 20.82
CA GLY A 381 -9.97 14.90 20.31
C GLY A 381 -9.18 16.19 20.03
N LYS A 382 -7.85 16.19 20.26
CA LYS A 382 -6.94 17.28 19.95
C LYS A 382 -6.76 17.42 18.43
N LYS A 383 -6.44 18.64 17.99
CA LYS A 383 -6.04 18.92 16.62
C LYS A 383 -4.52 18.78 16.51
N PHE A 384 -4.05 18.10 15.48
CA PHE A 384 -2.63 17.90 15.19
C PHE A 384 -2.27 18.54 13.85
N SER A 385 -1.03 18.97 13.69
CA SER A 385 -0.53 19.35 12.36
C SER A 385 -0.38 18.11 11.48
N ARG A 386 -0.53 18.30 10.17
CA ARG A 386 -0.33 17.26 9.17
C ARG A 386 1.05 16.63 9.29
N THR A 387 2.08 17.44 9.54
CA THR A 387 3.46 16.97 9.73
C THR A 387 3.58 16.01 10.91
N GLU A 388 3.04 16.38 12.08
CA GLU A 388 3.07 15.51 13.26
C GLU A 388 2.40 14.15 13.00
N VAL A 389 1.30 14.13 12.26
CA VAL A 389 0.59 12.89 11.93
C VAL A 389 1.41 12.01 10.98
N TYR A 390 2.01 12.58 9.94
CA TYR A 390 2.84 11.80 9.01
C TYR A 390 4.17 11.36 9.60
N GLU A 391 4.73 12.12 10.55
CA GLU A 391 5.87 11.67 11.35
C GLU A 391 5.49 10.49 12.24
N ALA A 392 4.35 10.57 12.93
CA ALA A 392 3.83 9.50 13.76
C ALA A 392 3.59 8.20 12.95
N ILE A 393 3.03 8.32 11.74
CA ILE A 393 2.86 7.20 10.81
C ILE A 393 4.22 6.60 10.42
N GLN A 394 5.17 7.42 9.97
CA GLN A 394 6.52 6.96 9.58
C GLN A 394 7.31 6.33 10.74
N SER A 395 7.05 6.72 11.99
CA SER A 395 7.69 6.14 13.18
C SER A 395 7.07 4.80 13.61
N THR A 396 5.85 4.47 13.17
CA THR A 396 5.07 3.38 13.78
C THR A 396 4.56 2.33 12.82
N VAL A 397 4.43 2.66 11.52
CA VAL A 397 3.86 1.77 10.51
C VAL A 397 4.84 1.60 9.34
N ALA A 398 5.05 0.36 8.93
CA ALA A 398 5.73 0.02 7.68
C ALA A 398 4.88 -0.92 6.83
N TYR A 399 5.09 -0.85 5.52
CA TYR A 399 4.40 -1.62 4.50
C TYR A 399 5.43 -2.35 3.63
N ILE A 400 5.44 -3.68 3.68
CA ILE A 400 6.28 -4.51 2.81
C ILE A 400 5.47 -4.96 1.60
N GLN A 401 5.96 -4.63 0.41
CA GLN A 401 5.32 -4.97 -0.85
C GLN A 401 5.68 -6.41 -1.29
N LYS A 402 4.86 -7.38 -0.88
CA LYS A 402 4.92 -8.79 -1.34
C LYS A 402 3.60 -9.20 -2.02
N LYS A 403 3.53 -10.43 -2.56
CA LYS A 403 2.29 -11.02 -3.10
C LYS A 403 1.10 -10.90 -2.14
N ILE A 404 1.36 -11.09 -0.84
CA ILE A 404 0.46 -10.71 0.25
C ILE A 404 1.15 -9.57 1.00
N PRO A 405 0.57 -8.36 1.05
CA PRO A 405 1.18 -7.24 1.72
C PRO A 405 1.34 -7.52 3.22
N ILE A 406 2.46 -7.12 3.80
CA ILE A 406 2.73 -7.26 5.22
C ILE A 406 2.80 -5.87 5.84
N TRP A 407 1.96 -5.64 6.83
CA TRP A 407 1.99 -4.46 7.67
C TRP A 407 2.81 -4.74 8.92
N ILE A 408 3.67 -3.79 9.29
CA ILE A 408 4.50 -3.85 10.48
C ILE A 408 4.13 -2.68 11.39
N LEU A 409 3.86 -3.00 12.65
CA LEU A 409 3.47 -2.03 13.67
C LEU A 409 4.50 -2.02 14.80
N LYS A 410 5.03 -0.85 15.15
CA LYS A 410 5.96 -0.68 16.28
C LYS A 410 5.20 -0.55 17.59
N HIS A 411 5.39 -1.45 18.52
CA HIS A 411 4.77 -1.46 19.84
C HIS A 411 5.81 -1.31 20.96
N LYS A 412 5.29 -1.11 22.17
CA LYS A 412 6.06 -1.07 23.42
C LYS A 412 5.53 -2.13 24.36
N ASP A 413 6.40 -2.85 25.04
CA ASP A 413 6.03 -3.77 26.11
C ASP A 413 5.96 -3.08 27.49
N SER A 414 5.63 -3.85 28.53
CA SER A 414 5.53 -3.37 29.92
C SER A 414 6.87 -2.95 30.53
N GLU A 415 8.00 -3.36 29.95
CA GLU A 415 9.37 -3.07 30.41
C GLU A 415 10.03 -1.93 29.62
N ASN A 416 9.26 -1.26 28.75
CA ASN A 416 9.69 -0.23 27.81
C ASN A 416 10.54 -0.72 26.62
N GLY A 417 10.59 -2.03 26.36
CA GLY A 417 11.16 -2.62 25.16
C GLY A 417 10.30 -2.35 23.93
N LEU A 418 10.94 -2.07 22.79
CA LEU A 418 10.28 -1.90 21.50
C LEU A 418 10.17 -3.26 20.81
N TYR A 419 9.00 -3.57 20.25
CA TYR A 419 8.80 -4.77 19.46
C TYR A 419 7.89 -4.50 18.25
N PHE A 420 7.93 -5.40 17.26
CA PHE A 420 7.07 -5.31 16.09
C PHE A 420 5.95 -6.35 16.12
N ASP A 421 4.76 -5.93 15.72
CA ASP A 421 3.65 -6.80 15.35
C ASP A 421 3.49 -6.80 13.83
N MET A 422 3.02 -7.92 13.27
CA MET A 422 2.92 -8.10 11.82
C MET A 422 1.58 -8.71 11.43
N GLY A 423 0.99 -8.20 10.36
CA GLY A 423 -0.29 -8.69 9.87
C GLY A 423 -0.52 -8.41 8.39
N ALA A 424 -1.40 -9.18 7.78
CA ALA A 424 -1.82 -8.95 6.39
C ALA A 424 -2.76 -7.74 6.25
N GLU A 425 -3.39 -7.29 7.34
CA GLU A 425 -4.40 -6.24 7.33
C GLU A 425 -4.33 -5.32 8.56
N LEU A 426 -4.70 -4.05 8.37
CA LEU A 426 -4.87 -3.06 9.43
C LEU A 426 -6.36 -2.83 9.72
N LYS A 427 -6.85 -3.27 10.87
CA LYS A 427 -8.24 -3.06 11.31
C LYS A 427 -8.44 -1.66 11.91
N LEU A 428 -8.63 -0.65 11.04
CA LEU A 428 -8.63 0.78 11.42
C LEU A 428 -9.93 1.55 11.15
N ALA A 429 -11.03 0.86 10.87
CA ALA A 429 -12.29 1.49 10.46
C ALA A 429 -12.87 2.52 11.46
N LYS A 430 -12.44 2.48 12.73
CA LYS A 430 -12.97 3.31 13.83
C LYS A 430 -12.09 4.51 14.20
N PHE A 431 -10.90 4.65 13.61
CA PHE A 431 -9.93 5.67 14.05
C PHE A 431 -9.90 6.86 13.09
N GLU A 432 -10.12 8.05 13.64
CA GLU A 432 -10.07 9.32 12.93
C GLU A 432 -9.19 10.33 13.66
N ILE A 433 -8.57 11.24 12.91
CA ILE A 433 -7.67 12.27 13.43
C ILE A 433 -8.05 13.65 12.90
N LYS A 434 -8.02 14.67 13.76
CA LYS A 434 -8.31 16.05 13.39
C LYS A 434 -7.04 16.77 12.99
N ILE A 435 -6.99 17.27 11.76
CA ILE A 435 -5.80 17.93 11.20
C ILE A 435 -6.03 19.43 11.01
N ILE A 436 -5.09 20.25 11.49
CA ILE A 436 -5.19 21.72 11.50
C ILE A 436 -5.32 22.28 10.08
N GLU A 437 -4.51 21.79 9.16
CA GLU A 437 -4.45 22.18 7.75
C GLU A 437 -5.74 21.84 7.00
N TYR A 438 -6.60 20.98 7.57
CA TYR A 438 -7.93 20.67 7.04
C TYR A 438 -9.04 21.44 7.78
N GLY A 439 -8.70 22.52 8.50
CA GLY A 439 -9.66 23.28 9.30
C GLY A 439 -10.05 22.58 10.62
N GLY A 440 -9.38 21.48 10.98
CA GLY A 440 -9.73 20.66 12.14
C GLY A 440 -10.82 19.62 11.88
N GLU A 441 -11.13 19.34 10.60
CA GLU A 441 -11.98 18.22 10.18
C GLU A 441 -11.32 16.86 10.54
N SER A 442 -12.15 15.88 10.89
CA SER A 442 -11.73 14.51 11.17
C SER A 442 -11.44 13.74 9.88
N VAL A 443 -10.34 13.00 9.84
CA VAL A 443 -9.95 12.14 8.72
C VAL A 443 -9.64 10.74 9.21
N LYS A 444 -10.14 9.73 8.50
CA LYS A 444 -9.84 8.32 8.81
C LYS A 444 -8.32 8.08 8.78
N LEU A 445 -7.78 7.50 9.85
CA LEU A 445 -6.36 7.18 9.97
C LEU A 445 -5.89 6.25 8.84
N LYS A 446 -6.73 5.28 8.46
CA LYS A 446 -6.45 4.37 7.34
C LYS A 446 -6.16 5.12 6.05
N THR A 447 -6.93 6.17 5.76
CA THR A 447 -6.76 6.99 4.57
C THR A 447 -5.39 7.68 4.54
N LEU A 448 -4.92 8.18 5.68
CA LEU A 448 -3.61 8.84 5.78
C LEU A 448 -2.47 7.83 5.66
N ILE A 449 -2.60 6.63 6.24
CA ILE A 449 -1.64 5.54 6.08
C ILE A 449 -1.57 5.10 4.61
N ASP A 450 -2.71 4.96 3.93
CA ASP A 450 -2.73 4.61 2.51
C ASP A 450 -2.08 5.70 1.65
N GLN A 451 -2.26 6.98 1.98
CA GLN A 451 -1.54 8.08 1.33
C GLN A 451 -0.03 8.01 1.60
N ALA A 452 0.40 7.62 2.81
CA ALA A 452 1.81 7.43 3.11
C ALA A 452 2.43 6.29 2.29
N VAL A 453 1.68 5.21 2.04
CA VAL A 453 2.08 4.13 1.12
C VAL A 453 2.19 4.69 -0.30
N ILE A 454 1.13 5.30 -0.84
CA ILE A 454 1.13 5.84 -2.23
C ILE A 454 2.27 6.82 -2.47
N LYS A 455 2.62 7.63 -1.47
CA LYS A 455 3.71 8.62 -1.54
C LYS A 455 5.10 8.00 -1.26
N GLY A 456 5.20 6.70 -1.05
CA GLY A 456 6.46 5.98 -0.85
C GLY A 456 7.16 6.30 0.48
N LEU A 457 6.42 6.77 1.48
CA LEU A 457 6.97 7.19 2.77
C LEU A 457 7.25 6.01 3.71
N ILE A 458 6.48 4.94 3.58
CA ILE A 458 6.53 3.75 4.45
C ILE A 458 6.61 2.43 3.67
N ILE A 459 6.97 2.48 2.38
CA ILE A 459 7.15 1.28 1.52
C ILE A 459 8.56 0.71 1.68
N TYR A 460 8.64 -0.62 1.82
CA TYR A 460 9.87 -1.39 1.90
C TYR A 460 9.82 -2.61 0.94
N GLU A 461 10.93 -2.91 0.25
CA GLU A 461 11.01 -3.94 -0.79
C GLU A 461 11.10 -5.38 -0.26
N ASP A 462 11.76 -5.59 0.89
CA ASP A 462 11.81 -6.89 1.57
C ASP A 462 11.88 -6.72 3.10
N TYR A 463 11.76 -7.83 3.84
CA TYR A 463 11.98 -7.89 5.28
C TYR A 463 13.49 -7.74 5.56
N ASP A 464 14.00 -6.52 5.47
CA ASP A 464 15.26 -6.15 6.11
C ASP A 464 14.97 -5.20 7.28
N PHE A 465 14.19 -5.72 8.23
CA PHE A 465 14.15 -5.22 9.60
C PHE A 465 15.14 -6.00 10.47
N LEU A 466 16.27 -6.46 9.90
CA LEU A 466 17.46 -6.42 10.74
C LEU A 466 17.53 -4.96 11.18
N PRO A 467 17.62 -4.67 12.48
CA PRO A 467 17.73 -3.29 12.91
C PRO A 467 18.97 -2.58 12.31
N TYR A 468 19.78 -3.28 11.50
CA TYR A 468 21.00 -2.83 10.84
C TYR A 468 21.15 -3.49 9.45
N PRO A 469 21.32 -2.71 8.37
CA PRO A 469 21.81 -3.19 7.08
C PRO A 469 23.15 -3.91 7.22
N ILE A 470 23.46 -4.86 6.32
CA ILE A 470 24.74 -5.60 6.23
C ILE A 470 25.98 -4.66 6.20
N SER A 471 25.79 -3.38 5.86
CA SER A 471 26.84 -2.37 5.74
C SER A 471 26.82 -1.26 6.81
N VAL A 472 26.03 -1.37 7.90
CA VAL A 472 26.01 -0.38 9.00
C VAL A 472 26.18 -1.10 10.34
N SER A 473 26.89 -0.45 11.28
CA SER A 473 27.29 -0.96 12.60
C SER A 473 26.17 -1.73 13.31
N GLN A 474 26.48 -2.95 13.76
CA GLN A 474 25.61 -3.94 14.40
C GLN A 474 24.70 -3.41 15.52
N PRO A 475 23.67 -4.18 15.96
CA PRO A 475 22.89 -3.91 17.17
C PRO A 475 23.69 -3.30 18.30
N ASP A 476 23.37 -2.05 18.63
CA ASP A 476 23.95 -1.30 19.75
C ASP A 476 23.44 -1.85 21.10
N SER A 477 23.01 -3.12 21.13
CA SER A 477 23.00 -3.92 22.34
C SER A 477 24.22 -4.83 22.28
N ASP A 478 25.22 -4.52 23.09
CA ASP A 478 26.38 -5.36 23.32
C ASP A 478 26.01 -6.86 23.46
N PHE A 479 24.85 -7.18 24.04
CA PHE A 479 24.31 -8.54 24.19
C PHE A 479 24.05 -9.31 22.90
N PHE A 480 23.41 -8.68 21.91
CA PHE A 480 23.12 -9.35 20.66
C PHE A 480 24.40 -9.55 19.83
N ASN A 481 25.32 -8.58 19.88
CA ASN A 481 26.65 -8.71 19.26
C ASN A 481 27.47 -9.81 19.95
N LEU A 482 27.32 -10.00 21.27
CA LEU A 482 27.92 -11.12 21.98
C LEU A 482 27.36 -12.46 21.51
N PHE A 483 26.04 -12.56 21.32
CA PHE A 483 25.38 -13.77 20.79
C PHE A 483 25.86 -14.09 19.37
N LEU A 484 25.78 -13.11 18.46
CA LEU A 484 26.20 -13.29 17.07
C LEU A 484 27.70 -13.56 16.96
N GLY A 485 28.53 -12.85 17.72
CA GLY A 485 29.97 -13.07 17.70
C GLY A 485 30.37 -14.44 18.24
N PHE A 486 29.66 -14.95 19.26
CA PHE A 486 29.82 -16.33 19.71
C PHE A 486 29.50 -17.33 18.58
N LEU A 487 28.36 -17.19 17.92
CA LEU A 487 27.96 -18.06 16.81
C LEU A 487 28.91 -17.97 15.61
N ALA A 488 29.34 -16.76 15.26
CA ALA A 488 30.30 -16.53 14.18
C ALA A 488 31.63 -17.23 14.47
N LYS A 489 32.13 -17.16 15.71
CA LYS A 489 33.33 -17.92 16.11
C LYS A 489 33.18 -19.42 15.92
N LEU A 490 32.01 -19.99 16.21
CA LEU A 490 31.75 -21.42 15.96
C LEU A 490 31.84 -21.77 14.47
N ALA A 491 31.22 -20.95 13.63
CA ALA A 491 31.16 -21.12 12.18
C ALA A 491 32.53 -20.94 11.48
N THR A 492 33.46 -20.15 12.05
CA THR A 492 34.74 -19.87 11.39
C THR A 492 35.60 -21.12 11.12
N LYS A 493 36.16 -21.17 9.90
CA LYS A 493 37.10 -22.23 9.45
C LYS A 493 38.48 -22.12 10.09
N LYS A 494 38.86 -20.97 10.65
CA LYS A 494 40.11 -20.77 11.41
C LYS A 494 39.83 -21.09 12.89
N PRO A 495 40.08 -22.32 13.36
CA PRO A 495 39.64 -22.77 14.68
C PRO A 495 40.43 -22.12 15.81
N GLU A 496 41.47 -21.34 15.51
CA GLU A 496 42.54 -20.97 16.43
C GLU A 496 42.10 -20.23 17.71
N LYS A 497 40.86 -19.73 17.76
CA LYS A 497 40.33 -19.00 18.92
C LYS A 497 38.92 -19.47 19.28
N LYS A 498 38.85 -20.24 20.37
CA LYS A 498 37.64 -20.61 21.09
C LYS A 498 36.84 -19.34 21.50
N PRO A 499 35.50 -19.39 21.60
CA PRO A 499 34.72 -18.23 22.04
C PRO A 499 35.11 -17.71 23.43
N ARG A 500 35.57 -18.59 24.33
CA ARG A 500 35.95 -18.29 25.74
C ARG A 500 34.81 -17.73 26.59
N THR A 501 33.59 -17.80 26.09
CA THR A 501 32.35 -17.50 26.78
C THR A 501 31.42 -18.70 26.73
N ILE A 502 30.46 -18.70 27.65
CA ILE A 502 29.34 -19.63 27.70
C ILE A 502 28.05 -18.81 27.64
N LEU A 503 27.12 -19.25 26.79
CA LEU A 503 25.81 -18.61 26.68
C LEU A 503 24.79 -19.37 27.51
N VAL A 504 24.03 -18.66 28.33
CA VAL A 504 22.94 -19.22 29.13
C VAL A 504 21.63 -18.67 28.62
N LEU A 505 20.77 -19.53 28.08
CA LEU A 505 19.40 -19.24 27.71
C LEU A 505 18.48 -19.68 28.84
N LYS A 506 17.97 -18.74 29.63
CA LYS A 506 17.01 -19.00 30.71
C LYS A 506 15.62 -18.58 30.26
N SER A 507 14.57 -19.27 30.70
CA SER A 507 13.23 -18.68 30.80
C SER A 507 12.51 -19.22 32.01
N THR A 508 11.69 -18.41 32.68
CA THR A 508 10.89 -18.86 33.82
C THR A 508 9.83 -19.90 33.43
N LEU A 509 9.35 -19.84 32.19
CA LEU A 509 8.33 -20.72 31.65
C LEU A 509 8.91 -21.69 30.61
N GLN A 510 8.39 -22.92 30.57
CA GLN A 510 8.71 -23.90 29.54
C GLN A 510 8.10 -23.54 28.18
N GLN A 511 8.60 -24.16 27.11
CA GLN A 511 8.11 -24.04 25.73
C GLN A 511 8.27 -22.64 25.10
N CYS A 512 9.33 -21.92 25.48
CA CYS A 512 9.71 -20.63 24.86
C CYS A 512 10.61 -20.79 23.60
N GLY A 513 10.89 -22.02 23.16
CA GLY A 513 11.67 -22.26 21.93
C GLY A 513 13.19 -22.23 22.08
N LYS A 514 13.73 -22.35 23.31
CA LYS A 514 15.19 -22.32 23.56
C LYS A 514 15.98 -23.37 22.77
N ASN A 515 15.43 -24.57 22.63
CA ASN A 515 16.11 -25.65 21.94
C ASN A 515 16.06 -25.48 20.41
N ILE A 516 15.05 -24.79 19.88
CA ILE A 516 14.88 -24.59 18.43
C ILE A 516 16.14 -23.92 17.84
N ILE A 517 16.66 -22.89 18.50
CA ILE A 517 17.85 -22.18 18.02
C ILE A 517 19.13 -23.00 18.21
N THR A 518 19.28 -23.72 19.32
CA THR A 518 20.47 -24.54 19.58
C THR A 518 20.55 -25.70 18.61
N ASP A 519 19.42 -26.37 18.38
CA ASP A 519 19.32 -27.55 17.52
C ASP A 519 19.47 -27.16 16.05
N PHE A 520 18.87 -26.05 15.63
CA PHE A 520 19.06 -25.54 14.27
C PHE A 520 20.53 -25.16 13.99
N ILE A 521 21.17 -24.39 14.89
CA ILE A 521 22.57 -24.02 14.73
C ILE A 521 23.48 -25.25 14.77
N GLY A 522 23.26 -26.14 15.74
CA GLY A 522 24.06 -27.33 15.93
C GLY A 522 23.91 -28.33 14.78
N ASP A 523 22.70 -28.83 14.57
CA ASP A 523 22.45 -29.96 13.66
C ASP A 523 22.45 -29.55 12.20
N LYS A 524 21.89 -28.37 11.88
CA LYS A 524 21.68 -27.94 10.49
C LYS A 524 22.80 -27.02 10.00
N VAL A 525 23.21 -26.03 10.79
CA VAL A 525 24.21 -25.04 10.35
C VAL A 525 25.64 -25.57 10.48
N LEU A 526 26.03 -26.06 11.66
CA LEU A 526 27.37 -26.63 11.89
C LEU A 526 27.45 -28.07 11.38
N GLY A 527 26.38 -28.84 11.58
CA GLY A 527 26.27 -30.24 11.23
C GLY A 527 26.23 -31.13 12.47
N GLU A 528 25.35 -32.12 12.47
CA GLU A 528 25.08 -33.05 13.58
C GLU A 528 26.35 -33.70 14.19
N HIS A 529 27.36 -34.00 13.36
CA HIS A 529 28.62 -34.59 13.80
C HIS A 529 29.53 -33.64 14.63
N LEU A 530 29.21 -32.33 14.67
CA LEU A 530 29.94 -31.29 15.41
C LEU A 530 29.10 -30.71 16.55
N HIS A 531 27.93 -31.27 16.81
CA HIS A 531 27.01 -30.82 17.84
C HIS A 531 26.71 -31.94 18.83
N TYR A 532 26.72 -31.61 20.11
CA TYR A 532 26.20 -32.48 21.15
C TYR A 532 25.27 -31.71 22.08
N ALA A 533 24.05 -32.19 22.26
CA ALA A 533 23.07 -31.66 23.20
C ALA A 533 22.60 -32.74 24.17
N GLY A 534 22.56 -32.44 25.47
CA GLY A 534 22.10 -33.40 26.47
C GLY A 534 21.95 -32.82 27.87
N SER A 535 21.28 -33.55 28.76
CA SER A 535 21.05 -33.17 30.16
C SER A 535 22.01 -33.84 31.16
N ASP A 536 22.72 -34.88 30.73
CA ASP A 536 23.64 -35.65 31.57
C ASP A 536 25.01 -34.97 31.67
N LEU A 537 25.18 -34.15 32.72
CA LEU A 537 26.40 -33.39 32.96
C LEU A 537 27.58 -34.26 33.39
N GLU A 538 27.38 -35.42 34.00
CA GLU A 538 28.49 -36.32 34.37
C GLU A 538 29.18 -36.87 33.11
N LYS A 539 28.44 -37.10 32.02
CA LYS A 539 29.05 -37.45 30.73
C LYS A 539 29.87 -36.34 30.10
N MET A 540 29.52 -35.08 30.35
CA MET A 540 30.21 -33.92 29.77
C MET A 540 31.39 -33.45 30.62
N LEU A 541 31.19 -33.38 31.94
CA LEU A 541 32.08 -32.74 32.91
C LEU A 541 32.73 -33.75 33.88
N GLY A 542 32.32 -35.01 33.85
CA GLY A 542 32.92 -36.08 34.65
C GLY A 542 34.22 -36.61 34.05
N ARG A 543 34.68 -37.74 34.61
CA ARG A 543 35.97 -38.35 34.23
C ARG A 543 35.95 -38.88 32.79
N PHE A 544 34.92 -39.63 32.41
CA PHE A 544 34.79 -40.22 31.09
C PHE A 544 34.05 -39.28 30.14
N ASN A 545 34.79 -38.38 29.50
CA ASN A 545 34.26 -37.23 28.76
C ASN A 545 34.44 -37.35 27.23
N SER A 546 34.55 -38.56 26.69
CA SER A 546 34.70 -38.80 25.24
C SER A 546 33.66 -38.08 24.35
N ILE A 547 32.49 -37.74 24.90
CA ILE A 547 31.39 -37.10 24.17
C ILE A 547 31.69 -35.66 23.75
N ILE A 548 32.57 -34.95 24.46
CA ILE A 548 32.96 -33.58 24.11
C ILE A 548 34.09 -33.54 23.07
N GLN A 549 34.63 -34.71 22.70
CA GLN A 549 35.68 -34.81 21.70
C GLN A 549 35.16 -34.38 20.32
N ALA A 550 35.97 -33.57 19.62
CA ALA A 550 35.72 -33.11 18.26
C ALA A 550 34.40 -32.32 18.03
N GLN A 551 33.79 -31.82 19.10
CA GLN A 551 32.59 -30.99 19.03
C GLN A 551 32.92 -29.52 18.75
N LYS A 552 32.05 -28.84 17.99
CA LYS A 552 32.05 -27.37 17.84
C LYS A 552 31.07 -26.71 18.80
N LEU A 553 29.93 -27.34 19.07
CA LEU A 553 28.93 -26.81 19.97
C LEU A 553 28.47 -27.89 20.94
N ILE A 554 28.52 -27.58 22.24
CA ILE A 554 28.02 -28.44 23.30
C ILE A 554 26.92 -27.70 24.04
N VAL A 555 25.73 -28.29 24.07
CA VAL A 555 24.53 -27.72 24.68
C VAL A 555 24.13 -28.54 25.89
N MET A 556 24.15 -27.90 27.06
CA MET A 556 23.69 -28.47 28.31
C MET A 556 22.21 -28.12 28.50
N ASN A 557 21.34 -29.10 28.25
CA ASN A 557 19.90 -28.92 28.29
C ASN A 557 19.33 -29.20 29.69
N GLU A 558 18.44 -28.33 30.14
CA GLU A 558 17.71 -28.46 31.40
C GLU A 558 18.63 -28.67 32.61
N THR A 559 19.72 -27.91 32.70
CA THR A 559 20.64 -28.00 33.85
C THR A 559 19.90 -27.60 35.12
N GLY A 560 19.50 -28.62 35.88
CA GLY A 560 18.97 -28.51 37.22
C GLY A 560 19.86 -29.29 38.14
N MET A 561 20.77 -28.60 38.80
CA MET A 561 21.72 -29.22 39.73
C MET A 561 21.51 -28.68 41.13
N SER A 562 21.66 -29.55 42.11
CA SER A 562 21.79 -29.14 43.50
C SER A 562 23.03 -28.25 43.68
N SER A 563 23.05 -27.41 44.72
CA SER A 563 24.19 -26.53 45.01
C SER A 563 25.51 -27.30 45.12
N GLY A 564 25.50 -28.50 45.71
CA GLY A 564 26.68 -29.37 45.85
C GLY A 564 27.27 -29.87 44.54
N GLU A 565 26.44 -30.15 43.53
CA GLU A 565 26.93 -30.60 42.21
C GLU A 565 27.57 -29.45 41.42
N TRP A 566 27.05 -28.23 41.56
CA TRP A 566 27.72 -27.03 41.03
C TRP A 566 29.10 -26.85 41.65
N HIS A 567 29.25 -27.03 42.97
CA HIS A 567 30.54 -26.96 43.63
C HIS A 567 31.56 -27.97 43.05
N ARG A 568 31.10 -29.16 42.65
CA ARG A 568 31.95 -30.19 42.03
C ARG A 568 32.39 -29.83 40.60
N PHE A 569 31.48 -29.34 39.76
CA PHE A 569 31.76 -29.19 38.32
C PHE A 569 32.14 -27.78 37.85
N ASN A 570 31.84 -26.73 38.63
CA ASN A 570 32.00 -25.34 38.20
C ASN A 570 33.45 -25.00 37.81
N GLY A 571 34.43 -25.48 38.59
CA GLY A 571 35.85 -25.27 38.27
C GLY A 571 36.25 -25.92 36.95
N HIS A 572 35.79 -27.15 36.70
CA HIS A 572 36.09 -27.87 35.46
C HIS A 572 35.40 -27.23 34.25
N LEU A 573 34.13 -26.84 34.36
CA LEU A 573 33.42 -26.12 33.29
C LEU A 573 34.14 -24.80 32.93
N LYS A 574 34.58 -24.03 33.92
CA LYS A 574 35.34 -22.80 33.73
C LYS A 574 36.68 -23.01 33.01
N SER A 575 37.36 -24.13 33.30
CA SER A 575 38.56 -24.57 32.59
C SER A 575 38.21 -24.92 31.14
N LEU A 576 37.19 -25.75 30.90
CA LEU A 576 36.75 -26.14 29.56
C LEU A 576 36.38 -24.96 28.66
N ILE A 577 35.74 -23.92 29.21
CA ILE A 577 35.39 -22.72 28.44
C ILE A 577 36.64 -21.95 28.00
N THR A 578 37.68 -21.91 28.82
CA THR A 578 38.82 -20.99 28.64
C THR A 578 40.05 -21.64 28.02
N GLU A 579 40.32 -22.89 28.37
CA GLU A 579 41.50 -23.63 27.92
C GLU A 579 41.36 -24.06 26.45
N GLY A 580 42.48 -24.00 25.71
CA GLY A 580 42.53 -24.43 24.31
C GLY A 580 42.86 -25.91 24.14
N LYS A 581 43.02 -26.66 25.23
CA LYS A 581 43.28 -28.09 25.23
C LYS A 581 42.47 -28.76 26.34
N VAL A 582 41.95 -29.95 26.05
CA VAL A 582 41.18 -30.76 27.00
C VAL A 582 41.77 -32.16 27.08
N SER A 583 41.75 -32.74 28.27
CA SER A 583 42.07 -34.16 28.47
C SER A 583 40.81 -34.97 28.22
N ILE A 584 40.86 -35.83 27.19
CA ILE A 584 39.79 -36.77 26.85
C ILE A 584 40.14 -38.14 27.42
N GLU A 585 39.29 -38.67 28.29
CA GLU A 585 39.40 -40.02 28.83
C GLU A 585 38.23 -40.88 28.32
N CYS A 586 38.58 -41.93 27.56
CA CYS A 586 37.64 -42.94 27.09
C CYS A 586 37.78 -44.17 27.99
N LYS A 587 36.69 -44.92 28.20
CA LYS A 587 36.76 -46.18 28.94
C LYS A 587 37.75 -47.13 28.27
N ASP A 588 38.56 -47.79 29.09
CA ASP A 588 39.55 -48.78 28.68
C ASP A 588 40.61 -48.27 27.69
N LEU A 589 40.80 -46.95 27.61
CA LEU A 589 41.79 -46.29 26.75
C LEU A 589 42.60 -45.25 27.53
N GLU A 590 43.80 -44.98 27.03
CA GLU A 590 44.69 -43.98 27.62
C GLU A 590 44.18 -42.55 27.40
N THR A 591 44.30 -41.69 28.41
CA THR A 591 43.87 -40.29 28.36
C THR A 591 44.68 -39.51 27.32
N LYS A 592 44.00 -38.81 26.41
CA LYS A 592 44.63 -38.01 25.36
C LYS A 592 44.38 -36.53 25.57
N ARG A 593 45.42 -35.71 25.43
CA ARG A 593 45.28 -34.25 25.49
C ARG A 593 45.11 -33.67 24.08
N LEU A 594 43.90 -33.22 23.76
CA LEU A 594 43.52 -32.72 22.44
C LEU A 594 43.32 -31.21 22.45
N LYS A 595 43.37 -30.58 21.27
CA LYS A 595 42.97 -29.17 21.13
C LYS A 595 41.44 -29.07 21.22
N ASP A 596 40.95 -28.08 21.95
CA ASP A 596 39.53 -27.84 22.16
C ASP A 596 39.12 -26.50 21.56
N PHE A 597 38.08 -26.54 20.73
CA PHE A 597 37.50 -25.39 20.04
C PHE A 597 35.99 -25.27 20.25
N ALA A 598 35.42 -26.07 21.16
CA ALA A 598 33.98 -26.10 21.41
C ALA A 598 33.48 -24.81 22.05
N GLY A 599 32.33 -24.31 21.61
CA GLY A 599 31.53 -23.37 22.40
C GLY A 599 30.54 -24.11 23.27
N TYR A 600 30.19 -23.50 24.40
CA TYR A 600 29.24 -24.07 25.36
C TYR A 600 27.99 -23.20 25.41
N MET A 601 26.83 -23.85 25.40
CA MET A 601 25.54 -23.21 25.66
C MET A 601 24.80 -23.98 26.75
N VAL A 602 23.98 -23.27 27.52
CA VAL A 602 23.11 -23.84 28.56
C VAL A 602 21.70 -23.40 28.25
N THR A 603 20.75 -24.34 28.27
CA THR A 603 19.32 -24.01 28.27
C THR A 603 18.75 -24.45 29.62
N SER A 604 18.01 -23.58 30.31
CA SER A 604 17.39 -23.95 31.58
C SER A 604 16.11 -23.18 31.85
N ASN A 605 15.26 -23.76 32.68
CA ASN A 605 14.06 -23.10 33.21
C ASN A 605 14.22 -22.69 34.69
N GLN A 606 15.33 -23.08 35.32
CA GLN A 606 15.55 -22.86 36.75
C GLN A 606 16.15 -21.48 37.04
N ASP A 607 15.98 -21.01 38.27
CA ASP A 607 16.45 -19.68 38.66
C ASP A 607 17.97 -19.56 38.73
N ALA A 608 18.66 -20.63 39.11
CA ALA A 608 20.12 -20.71 39.21
C ALA A 608 20.71 -21.79 38.28
N PRO A 609 20.80 -21.54 36.97
CA PRO A 609 21.20 -22.57 35.99
C PRO A 609 22.70 -22.87 35.95
N LEU A 610 23.55 -21.97 36.46
CA LEU A 610 25.01 -22.08 36.60
C LEU A 610 25.46 -21.29 37.83
N LYS A 611 26.53 -21.70 38.52
CA LYS A 611 27.17 -20.89 39.57
C LYS A 611 28.00 -19.74 38.97
N ILE A 612 27.67 -18.50 39.30
CA ILE A 612 28.32 -17.28 38.78
C ILE A 612 29.06 -16.59 39.92
N ASP A 613 30.39 -16.52 39.82
CA ASP A 613 31.20 -15.80 40.80
C ASP A 613 31.19 -14.28 40.50
N ILE A 614 31.42 -13.47 41.53
CA ILE A 614 31.55 -12.01 41.37
C ILE A 614 32.71 -11.70 40.43
N GLY A 615 32.42 -10.94 39.38
CA GLY A 615 33.41 -10.55 38.36
C GLY A 615 33.61 -11.58 37.24
N ASP A 616 32.83 -12.66 37.16
CA ASP A 616 32.97 -13.64 36.09
C ASP A 616 32.57 -13.04 34.72
N SER A 617 33.56 -12.87 33.83
CA SER A 617 33.40 -12.32 32.47
C SER A 617 33.29 -13.39 31.39
N ARG A 618 32.97 -14.65 31.74
CA ARG A 618 32.78 -15.75 30.76
C ARG A 618 31.32 -16.08 30.54
N ILE A 619 30.45 -15.81 31.51
CA ILE A 619 29.05 -16.23 31.50
C ILE A 619 28.18 -15.07 30.98
N VAL A 620 27.55 -15.30 29.83
CA VAL A 620 26.58 -14.40 29.20
C VAL A 620 25.17 -14.97 29.40
N CYS A 621 24.30 -14.22 30.07
CA CYS A 621 22.96 -14.66 30.43
C CYS A 621 21.90 -13.95 29.59
N PHE A 622 21.07 -14.73 28.89
CA PHE A 622 19.91 -14.27 28.13
C PHE A 622 18.62 -14.73 28.81
N ASP A 623 17.72 -13.77 29.02
CA ASP A 623 16.34 -14.06 29.42
C ASP A 623 15.48 -14.22 28.16
N VAL A 624 14.96 -15.42 27.97
CA VAL A 624 14.17 -15.80 26.80
C VAL A 624 12.70 -15.53 27.10
N SER A 625 12.16 -14.52 26.43
CA SER A 625 10.78 -14.10 26.57
C SER A 625 9.78 -15.24 26.33
N ALA A 626 8.75 -15.31 27.16
CA ALA A 626 7.61 -16.21 26.97
C ALA A 626 6.59 -15.71 25.93
N ARG A 627 6.87 -14.60 25.21
CA ARG A 627 5.94 -13.96 24.25
C ARG A 627 5.35 -14.93 23.22
N CYS A 628 6.16 -15.86 22.72
CA CYS A 628 5.72 -16.80 21.68
C CYS A 628 5.17 -18.11 22.25
N ARG A 629 5.13 -18.29 23.57
CA ARG A 629 4.66 -19.53 24.20
C ARG A 629 3.21 -19.82 23.81
N GLY A 630 2.93 -21.05 23.39
CA GLY A 630 1.60 -21.50 22.95
C GLY A 630 1.17 -20.97 21.58
N ASN A 631 1.97 -20.13 20.91
CA ASN A 631 1.67 -19.64 19.57
C ASN A 631 2.10 -20.68 18.51
N MET A 632 1.26 -21.70 18.31
CA MET A 632 1.52 -22.76 17.33
C MET A 632 1.67 -22.22 15.91
N ALA A 633 0.94 -21.18 15.54
CA ALA A 633 1.06 -20.57 14.22
C ALA A 633 2.44 -19.94 13.98
N TYR A 634 3.03 -19.32 15.01
CA TYR A 634 4.40 -18.82 14.95
C TYR A 634 5.41 -19.96 14.79
N PHE A 635 5.32 -21.00 15.63
CA PHE A 635 6.28 -22.11 15.59
C PHE A 635 6.17 -22.95 14.31
N ASN A 636 4.98 -23.13 13.75
CA ASN A 636 4.80 -23.82 12.47
C ASN A 636 5.50 -23.05 11.34
N ARG A 637 5.27 -21.73 11.24
CA ARG A 637 5.96 -20.89 10.25
C ARG A 637 7.47 -20.87 10.46
N LEU A 638 7.92 -20.80 11.71
CA LEU A 638 9.35 -20.86 12.02
C LEU A 638 9.95 -22.20 11.58
N GLY A 639 9.27 -23.31 11.87
CA GLY A 639 9.67 -24.65 11.41
C GLY A 639 9.80 -24.70 9.90
N GLU A 640 8.78 -24.25 9.15
CA GLU A 640 8.82 -24.20 7.68
C GLU A 640 10.02 -23.41 7.13
N ILE A 641 10.37 -22.29 7.77
CA ILE A 641 11.53 -21.48 7.38
C ILE A 641 12.84 -22.21 7.68
N LEU A 642 12.96 -22.81 8.87
CA LEU A 642 14.18 -23.49 9.31
C LEU A 642 14.42 -24.83 8.58
N ASP A 643 13.35 -25.48 8.14
CA ASP A 643 13.40 -26.73 7.35
C ASP A 643 13.69 -26.49 5.86
N HIS A 644 13.67 -25.23 5.40
CA HIS A 644 14.00 -24.91 4.02
C HIS A 644 15.45 -25.33 3.70
N PRO A 645 15.72 -26.04 2.57
CA PRO A 645 17.05 -26.57 2.25
C PRO A 645 18.18 -25.53 2.25
N ASP A 646 17.87 -24.29 1.86
CA ASP A 646 18.84 -23.19 1.82
C ASP A 646 19.07 -22.49 3.15
N ALA A 647 18.17 -22.64 4.14
CA ALA A 647 18.22 -21.87 5.39
C ALA A 647 19.55 -22.04 6.14
N PRO A 648 20.11 -23.26 6.29
CA PRO A 648 21.40 -23.43 6.94
C PRO A 648 22.55 -22.76 6.19
N GLY A 649 22.53 -22.81 4.85
CA GLY A 649 23.53 -22.18 3.99
C GLY A 649 23.51 -20.66 4.07
N VAL A 650 22.32 -20.07 4.12
CA VAL A 650 22.12 -18.62 4.30
C VAL A 650 22.67 -18.17 5.66
N VAL A 651 22.33 -18.88 6.74
CA VAL A 651 22.80 -18.54 8.10
C VAL A 651 24.31 -18.74 8.22
N MET A 652 24.86 -19.83 7.69
CA MET A 652 26.31 -20.05 7.64
C MET A 652 27.03 -18.93 6.90
N LYS A 653 26.52 -18.52 5.73
CA LYS A 653 27.09 -17.42 4.96
C LYS A 653 27.08 -16.12 5.77
N TYR A 654 25.97 -15.80 6.44
CA TYR A 654 25.86 -14.63 7.30
C TYR A 654 26.89 -14.65 8.43
N LEU A 655 26.98 -15.76 9.18
CA LEU A 655 27.93 -15.90 10.29
C LEU A 655 29.40 -15.77 9.84
N LEU A 656 29.73 -16.25 8.64
CA LEU A 656 31.08 -16.12 8.07
C LEU A 656 31.39 -14.69 7.59
N THR A 657 30.39 -13.86 7.31
CA THR A 657 30.55 -12.46 6.92
C THR A 657 30.57 -11.48 8.09
N CYS A 658 30.28 -11.92 9.31
CA CYS A 658 30.30 -11.07 10.51
C CYS A 658 31.71 -10.54 10.78
N ASP A 659 31.86 -9.21 10.86
CA ASP A 659 33.10 -8.59 11.34
C ASP A 659 33.21 -8.78 12.87
N LEU A 660 34.29 -9.42 13.30
CA LEU A 660 34.60 -9.71 14.71
C LEU A 660 35.81 -8.91 15.20
N SER A 661 36.24 -7.88 14.46
CA SER A 661 37.37 -7.01 14.81
C SER A 661 37.21 -6.37 16.19
N ASN A 662 36.00 -5.90 16.50
CA ASN A 662 35.64 -5.25 17.77
C ASN A 662 34.95 -6.19 18.77
N TRP A 663 34.90 -7.50 18.51
CA TRP A 663 34.23 -8.44 19.40
C TRP A 663 35.16 -8.84 20.55
N ASN A 664 34.84 -8.36 21.77
CA ASN A 664 35.53 -8.76 22.99
C ASN A 664 34.63 -9.67 23.85
N PRO A 665 34.95 -10.97 24.00
CA PRO A 665 34.17 -11.89 24.83
C PRO A 665 34.16 -11.53 26.32
N GLN A 666 35.07 -10.67 26.78
CA GLN A 666 35.20 -10.29 28.19
C GLN A 666 34.40 -9.03 28.55
N GLU A 667 33.93 -8.27 27.56
CA GLU A 667 33.08 -7.09 27.75
C GLU A 667 31.61 -7.53 27.79
N ILE A 668 31.25 -8.27 28.85
CA ILE A 668 29.87 -8.69 29.09
C ILE A 668 29.16 -7.58 29.87
N PRO A 669 28.07 -6.99 29.35
CA PRO A 669 27.35 -5.97 30.10
C PRO A 669 26.70 -6.57 31.34
N ALA A 670 26.47 -5.74 32.36
CA ALA A 670 25.76 -6.15 33.55
C ALA A 670 24.26 -6.28 33.26
N THR A 671 23.72 -7.50 33.21
CA THR A 671 22.26 -7.70 33.21
C THR A 671 21.71 -7.80 34.61
N LYS A 672 20.49 -7.28 34.79
CA LYS A 672 19.67 -7.55 35.98
C LYS A 672 19.59 -9.05 36.28
N MET A 673 19.38 -9.89 35.25
CA MET A 673 19.34 -11.34 35.40
C MET A 673 20.64 -11.93 35.96
N LYS A 674 21.81 -11.55 35.43
CA LYS A 674 23.10 -12.03 35.94
C LYS A 674 23.31 -11.59 37.39
N SER A 675 22.95 -10.34 37.71
CA SER A 675 22.98 -9.82 39.09
C SER A 675 22.01 -10.54 40.03
N ASP A 676 20.81 -10.89 39.56
CA ASP A 676 19.81 -11.61 40.33
C ASP A 676 20.27 -13.06 40.58
N ILE A 677 20.79 -13.78 39.56
CA ILE A 677 21.40 -15.11 39.72
C ILE A 677 22.54 -15.07 40.74
N MET A 678 23.40 -14.06 40.66
CA MET A 678 24.50 -13.88 41.62
C MET A 678 23.98 -13.61 43.04
N ARG A 679 22.90 -12.83 43.18
CA ARG A 679 22.28 -12.53 44.48
C ARG A 679 21.64 -13.77 45.10
N ASP A 680 20.90 -14.54 44.31
CA ASP A 680 20.20 -15.75 44.75
C ASP A 680 21.16 -16.88 45.14
N GLN A 681 22.44 -16.78 44.76
CA GLN A 681 23.51 -17.71 45.11
C GLN A 681 24.33 -17.28 46.33
N LEU A 682 24.08 -16.09 46.89
CA LEU A 682 24.71 -15.70 48.15
C LEU A 682 24.14 -16.54 49.30
N PRO A 683 24.97 -16.98 50.26
CA PRO A 683 24.48 -17.67 51.43
C PRO A 683 23.48 -16.79 52.18
N ASN A 684 22.38 -17.38 52.64
CA ASN A 684 21.38 -16.68 53.43
C ASN A 684 22.05 -16.17 54.72
N PRO A 685 21.89 -14.90 55.12
CA PRO A 685 22.54 -14.37 56.32
C PRO A 685 22.05 -14.99 57.64
N ILE A 686 21.13 -15.97 57.60
CA ILE A 686 20.62 -16.71 58.75
C ILE A 686 21.43 -18.00 58.99
N ASP A 687 22.26 -18.45 58.03
CA ASP A 687 23.04 -19.70 58.11
C ASP A 687 24.56 -19.47 58.30
N LEU A 688 24.96 -18.35 58.91
CA LEU A 688 26.35 -18.03 59.27
C LEU A 688 26.59 -18.05 60.79
#